data_AF-A0A1I7VMX3-F1
#
_entry.id   AF-A0A1I7VMX3-F1
#
_cell.length_a   1.000
_cell.length_b   1.000
_cell.length_c   1.000
_cell.angle_alpha   90.00
_cell.angle_beta   90.00
_cell.angle_gamma   90.00
#
_symmetry.space_group_name_H-M   'P 1'
#
loop_
_entity.id
_entity.type
_entity.pdbx_description
1 polymer ?
#
loop_
_entity_poly.entity_id
_entity_poly.type
_entity_poly.pdbx_seq_one_letter_code
_entity_poly.pdbx_strand_id
1 'polypeptide(L)'
;MRVMEENEDSTINNNVFHSVERLPAVTEGNIPDIQLETLVQVEEIEGQASIPRCPSASTDWRDNMQMNEIITKVISDGDNHSRLSFIMKGKLHALTGSIRRRTSQVVDEIMRESEDEDKCSENIEVAARKENRPSLMSLIGLQPGISPVSVKNTNKSRSYLRRIFLSSLSPFHREYLIWLTIVVIAFLYNAFGIPLRSSYPYQTESNLVYWLIADYIADAIYLVDMLFIKPRLRFMRGGLPVKDIKETAKHYVHSNDFKLDLLSLMPFDIMYVRTGPLAAWRAVRICKLPSFWQLFSLLDNSVSNPYIIRITKTLAYMIYLIHCNSCVYYMLSAWQAFGQIAYRMNNKWYLNKWVYNNQGNAYIRCFYFTTAVATSTGNNPAPTNIVEYIYMTFSWMMGVFVFALLLGQISCIQFETFKIRDIVSNANRNREQYRKSMDQVLSECKRLGLSKDTISRVRDWFMYTWQKQKTLDEKKLIEKLPLKLQTDLALSVHYNTLSKVQLFQDCDRALLRELVLKLRPVIFLPGDMICKKGDVGKEMYIVNDGILQVVDDEQSCKVFAELTEGSVFGEISLLAIGGNNRRTANIRSKGYSTLFVLSKEDLNDVIKDYPDAQELLKRKAREMLKKDEKVKETKFSIQENMENYLISAHINTPKLVDALKKY
;
A
#
# COMPACT_ATOMS: atom_id res chain seq x y z
N MET A 1 35.49 36.92 49.92
CA MET A 1 36.27 37.37 48.75
C MET A 1 35.45 37.02 47.53
N ARG A 2 34.75 38.00 46.91
CA ARG A 2 35.24 38.88 45.80
C ARG A 2 35.33 38.10 44.48
N VAL A 3 34.78 38.51 43.33
CA VAL A 3 34.08 39.74 42.86
C VAL A 3 33.04 39.29 41.78
N MET A 4 32.00 40.00 41.31
CA MET A 4 31.50 41.40 41.40
C MET A 4 29.96 41.43 41.60
N GLU A 5 29.46 42.56 42.11
CA GLU A 5 28.21 43.20 41.68
C GLU A 5 28.57 44.46 40.88
N GLU A 6 27.74 44.87 39.93
CA GLU A 6 27.36 46.24 39.50
C GLU A 6 26.65 46.10 38.14
N ASN A 7 25.34 46.34 37.99
CA ASN A 7 24.54 47.58 38.15
C ASN A 7 24.61 48.55 36.94
N GLU A 8 23.52 49.31 36.85
CA GLU A 8 23.22 50.43 35.94
C GLU A 8 22.71 50.13 34.52
N ASP A 9 21.77 50.93 33.98
CA ASP A 9 20.57 51.53 34.61
C ASP A 9 19.61 52.06 33.53
N SER A 10 18.34 52.28 33.90
CA SER A 10 17.37 53.16 33.21
C SER A 10 16.89 52.70 31.80
N THR A 11 15.73 53.11 31.27
CA THR A 11 14.92 54.31 31.54
C THR A 11 13.41 54.11 31.24
N ILE A 12 12.55 54.77 32.03
CA ILE A 12 11.23 55.36 31.65
C ILE A 12 9.99 54.43 31.49
N ASN A 13 9.29 54.27 32.61
CA ASN A 13 7.92 54.79 32.92
C ASN A 13 6.72 54.69 31.95
N ASN A 14 5.62 54.17 32.55
CA ASN A 14 4.24 54.69 32.56
C ASN A 14 3.34 54.47 31.31
N ASN A 15 2.04 54.13 31.42
CA ASN A 15 1.11 54.08 32.57
C ASN A 15 0.01 53.01 32.37
N VAL A 16 -0.64 52.55 33.45
CA VAL A 16 -2.11 52.62 33.71
C VAL A 16 -2.56 51.62 34.81
N PHE A 17 -2.95 52.20 35.96
CA PHE A 17 -3.98 51.75 36.93
C PHE A 17 -3.87 50.42 37.74
N HIS A 18 -3.16 50.52 38.88
CA HIS A 18 -3.70 50.44 40.26
C HIS A 18 -4.67 49.33 40.76
N SER A 19 -4.23 48.69 41.85
CA SER A 19 -4.97 48.26 43.08
C SER A 19 -5.27 46.76 43.26
N VAL A 20 -5.19 46.14 44.46
CA VAL A 20 -4.58 46.48 45.79
C VAL A 20 -4.44 45.16 46.61
N GLU A 21 -3.43 45.04 47.49
CA GLU A 21 -3.22 44.16 48.68
C GLU A 21 -3.62 42.64 48.68
N ARG A 22 -2.76 41.67 49.04
CA ARG A 22 -1.99 41.33 50.28
C ARG A 22 -2.75 40.55 51.39
N LEU A 23 -2.57 39.22 51.37
CA LEU A 23 -2.26 38.25 52.46
C LEU A 23 -2.33 38.72 53.94
N PRO A 24 -2.78 37.87 54.90
CA PRO A 24 -1.87 36.86 55.49
C PRO A 24 -2.50 35.52 55.94
N ALA A 25 -1.65 34.62 56.47
CA ALA A 25 -1.99 33.30 56.99
C ALA A 25 -2.06 33.25 58.54
N VAL A 26 -2.86 32.33 59.10
CA VAL A 26 -2.76 31.80 60.48
C VAL A 26 -3.16 30.31 60.49
N THR A 27 -2.58 29.54 61.41
CA THR A 27 -2.67 28.09 61.59
C THR A 27 -3.71 27.62 62.63
N GLU A 28 -4.14 26.35 62.51
CA GLU A 28 -4.38 25.31 63.56
C GLU A 28 -5.72 24.55 63.46
N GLY A 29 -5.69 23.22 63.69
CA GLY A 29 -6.81 22.51 64.34
C GLY A 29 -7.64 21.43 63.61
N ASN A 30 -7.08 20.22 63.47
CA ASN A 30 -7.66 18.92 63.89
C ASN A 30 -9.00 18.28 63.32
N ILE A 31 -8.89 16.98 62.92
CA ILE A 31 -9.88 15.86 63.04
C ILE A 31 -11.03 15.76 61.97
N PRO A 32 -11.46 14.59 61.43
CA PRO A 32 -10.76 13.35 61.01
C PRO A 32 -11.24 12.75 59.63
N ASP A 33 -10.78 11.55 59.26
CA ASP A 33 -11.25 10.73 58.12
C ASP A 33 -12.71 10.23 58.23
N ILE A 34 -13.47 10.24 57.12
CA ILE A 34 -14.59 9.31 56.84
C ILE A 34 -14.61 8.93 55.35
N GLN A 35 -14.67 7.63 55.04
CA GLN A 35 -14.94 7.09 53.70
C GLN A 35 -16.45 7.05 53.44
N LEU A 36 -16.90 7.35 52.22
CA LEU A 36 -18.25 6.98 51.76
C LEU A 36 -18.20 6.28 50.39
N GLU A 37 -18.79 5.08 50.33
CA GLU A 37 -19.28 4.49 49.08
C GLU A 37 -20.58 5.19 48.66
N THR A 38 -20.86 5.24 47.36
CA THR A 38 -22.25 5.41 46.88
C THR A 38 -22.47 4.74 45.53
N LEU A 39 -23.59 4.00 45.43
CA LEU A 39 -24.09 3.44 44.19
C LEU A 39 -24.53 4.56 43.22
N VAL A 40 -24.44 4.29 41.92
CA VAL A 40 -25.19 5.03 40.90
C VAL A 40 -26.28 4.12 40.34
N GLN A 41 -27.54 4.45 40.64
CA GLN A 41 -28.69 3.88 39.96
C GLN A 41 -28.81 4.49 38.56
N VAL A 42 -29.31 3.70 37.60
CA VAL A 42 -29.73 4.22 36.29
C VAL A 42 -31.22 4.53 36.39
N GLU A 43 -31.57 5.81 36.26
CA GLU A 43 -32.96 6.26 36.18
C GLU A 43 -33.45 6.27 34.73
N GLU A 44 -34.71 5.86 34.55
CA GLU A 44 -35.39 5.67 33.28
C GLU A 44 -36.36 6.85 33.08
N ILE A 45 -36.26 7.57 31.95
CA ILE A 45 -37.13 8.72 31.66
C ILE A 45 -37.79 8.54 30.29
N GLU A 46 -39.10 8.32 30.29
CA GLU A 46 -39.94 8.36 29.10
C GLU A 46 -40.15 9.81 28.61
N GLY A 47 -40.23 10.01 27.30
CA GLY A 47 -40.54 11.30 26.69
C GLY A 47 -41.13 11.15 25.29
N GLN A 48 -42.45 11.38 25.17
CA GLN A 48 -43.18 11.33 23.89
C GLN A 48 -42.97 12.60 23.06
N ALA A 49 -42.73 12.46 21.75
CA ALA A 49 -42.96 13.51 20.76
C ALA A 49 -43.31 12.90 19.39
N SER A 50 -44.20 13.55 18.64
CA SER A 50 -44.93 12.99 17.50
C SER A 50 -44.48 13.53 16.13
N ILE A 51 -44.64 12.71 15.08
CA ILE A 51 -44.40 13.08 13.67
C ILE A 51 -45.59 12.56 12.81
N PRO A 52 -46.16 13.35 11.88
CA PRO A 52 -47.46 13.06 11.26
C PRO A 52 -47.42 12.11 10.04
N ARG A 53 -48.61 11.68 9.56
CA ARG A 53 -48.80 10.74 8.44
C ARG A 53 -49.55 11.33 7.23
N CYS A 54 -49.14 10.89 6.04
CA CYS A 54 -49.92 10.73 4.78
C CYS A 54 -50.28 12.00 3.95
N PRO A 55 -50.53 11.90 2.62
CA PRO A 55 -51.01 10.70 1.89
C PRO A 55 -50.43 10.32 0.48
N SER A 56 -50.50 9.01 0.21
CA SER A 56 -50.88 8.28 -1.05
C SER A 56 -50.21 8.45 -2.44
N ALA A 57 -50.18 7.30 -3.15
CA ALA A 57 -49.95 7.04 -4.60
C ALA A 57 -48.47 6.98 -5.08
N SER A 58 -48.02 5.98 -5.86
CA SER A 58 -48.67 4.76 -6.42
C SER A 58 -47.63 3.69 -6.82
N THR A 59 -48.10 2.45 -7.09
CA THR A 59 -47.41 1.30 -7.75
C THR A 59 -46.17 0.68 -7.07
N ASP A 60 -45.87 -0.62 -7.17
CA ASP A 60 -46.66 -1.83 -7.46
C ASP A 60 -45.80 -3.08 -7.13
N TRP A 61 -46.11 -3.84 -6.06
CA TRP A 61 -45.43 -5.11 -5.71
C TRP A 61 -46.29 -6.02 -4.80
N ARG A 62 -47.16 -6.85 -5.37
CA ARG A 62 -47.78 -7.99 -4.66
C ARG A 62 -47.13 -9.31 -5.09
N ASP A 63 -46.15 -9.80 -4.33
CA ASP A 63 -45.67 -11.19 -4.47
C ASP A 63 -44.96 -11.78 -3.22
N ASN A 64 -44.84 -11.03 -2.11
CA ASN A 64 -43.97 -11.42 -0.98
C ASN A 64 -44.69 -11.67 0.36
N MET A 65 -46.02 -11.89 0.35
CA MET A 65 -46.84 -12.06 1.56
C MET A 65 -47.36 -13.49 1.78
N GLN A 66 -46.63 -14.52 1.33
CA GLN A 66 -46.87 -15.93 1.70
C GLN A 66 -45.69 -16.62 2.38
N MET A 67 -44.49 -16.04 2.40
CA MET A 67 -43.32 -16.67 3.03
C MET A 67 -43.21 -16.46 4.55
N ASN A 68 -43.74 -15.35 5.08
CA ASN A 68 -43.54 -14.99 6.49
C ASN A 68 -44.49 -15.70 7.49
N GLU A 69 -45.56 -16.37 7.03
CA GLU A 69 -46.37 -17.23 7.91
C GLU A 69 -45.81 -18.65 8.06
N ILE A 70 -44.98 -19.11 7.12
CA ILE A 70 -44.38 -20.45 7.17
C ILE A 70 -43.22 -20.50 8.17
N ILE A 71 -42.43 -19.43 8.26
CA ILE A 71 -41.23 -19.37 9.12
C ILE A 71 -41.58 -19.42 10.61
N THR A 72 -42.65 -18.74 11.03
CA THR A 72 -43.04 -18.62 12.45
C THR A 72 -43.63 -19.91 13.03
N LYS A 73 -44.01 -20.88 12.19
CA LYS A 73 -44.72 -22.11 12.62
C LYS A 73 -43.85 -23.38 12.64
N VAL A 74 -42.55 -23.26 12.36
CA VAL A 74 -41.59 -24.39 12.31
C VAL A 74 -40.69 -24.46 13.56
N ILE A 75 -40.80 -23.52 14.49
CA ILE A 75 -39.99 -23.46 15.73
C ILE A 75 -40.67 -24.23 16.89
N SER A 76 -41.40 -25.31 16.58
CA SER A 76 -41.95 -26.23 17.59
C SER A 76 -41.99 -27.67 17.09
N ASP A 77 -40.84 -28.27 16.80
CA ASP A 77 -40.60 -29.70 17.05
C ASP A 77 -39.12 -30.07 17.00
N GLY A 78 -38.68 -30.88 17.97
CA GLY A 78 -37.28 -30.97 18.42
C GLY A 78 -36.35 -31.96 17.72
N ASP A 79 -36.64 -32.43 16.50
CA ASP A 79 -36.02 -33.68 15.99
C ASP A 79 -35.33 -33.60 14.59
N ASN A 80 -35.26 -32.41 13.97
CA ASN A 80 -34.77 -32.28 12.57
C ASN A 80 -33.26 -32.02 12.39
N HIS A 81 -32.47 -31.89 13.47
CA HIS A 81 -31.09 -31.40 13.39
C HIS A 81 -30.10 -32.39 12.71
N SER A 82 -30.43 -33.67 12.69
CA SER A 82 -29.62 -34.73 12.06
C SER A 82 -29.71 -34.72 10.52
N ARG A 83 -30.94 -34.61 9.98
CA ARG A 83 -31.23 -34.70 8.54
C ARG A 83 -30.68 -33.53 7.72
N LEU A 84 -30.72 -32.29 8.24
CA LEU A 84 -30.13 -31.13 7.55
C LEU A 84 -28.62 -31.31 7.33
N SER A 85 -27.90 -31.86 8.31
CA SER A 85 -26.44 -32.03 8.24
C SER A 85 -26.00 -32.95 7.10
N PHE A 86 -26.79 -33.97 6.77
CA PHE A 86 -26.51 -34.92 5.71
C PHE A 86 -26.73 -34.31 4.32
N ILE A 87 -27.86 -33.62 4.13
CA ILE A 87 -28.21 -32.95 2.86
C ILE A 87 -27.20 -31.83 2.55
N MET A 88 -26.78 -31.07 3.57
CA MET A 88 -25.82 -29.98 3.40
C MET A 88 -24.42 -30.50 3.04
N LYS A 89 -23.95 -31.61 3.67
CA LYS A 89 -22.71 -32.29 3.27
C LYS A 89 -22.76 -32.81 1.82
N GLY A 90 -23.87 -33.43 1.42
CA GLY A 90 -24.05 -33.93 0.05
C GLY A 90 -23.97 -32.81 -1.01
N LYS A 91 -24.65 -31.68 -0.78
CA LYS A 91 -24.58 -30.52 -1.68
C LYS A 91 -23.20 -29.85 -1.68
N LEU A 92 -22.51 -29.77 -0.54
CA LEU A 92 -21.14 -29.24 -0.48
C LEU A 92 -20.17 -30.10 -1.30
N HIS A 93 -20.29 -31.43 -1.22
CA HIS A 93 -19.43 -32.34 -1.98
C HIS A 93 -19.67 -32.25 -3.50
N ALA A 94 -20.92 -32.08 -3.93
CA ALA A 94 -21.28 -31.83 -5.33
C ALA A 94 -20.74 -30.47 -5.82
N LEU A 95 -20.83 -29.42 -5.00
CA LEU A 95 -20.29 -28.10 -5.32
C LEU A 95 -18.75 -28.15 -5.50
N THR A 96 -18.04 -28.80 -4.57
CA THR A 96 -16.58 -28.98 -4.65
C THR A 96 -16.17 -29.79 -5.89
N GLY A 97 -16.93 -30.82 -6.26
CA GLY A 97 -16.72 -31.56 -7.51
C GLY A 97 -16.93 -30.72 -8.78
N SER A 98 -17.94 -29.84 -8.78
CA SER A 98 -18.21 -28.91 -9.88
C SER A 98 -17.12 -27.84 -10.03
N ILE A 99 -16.67 -27.26 -8.91
CA ILE A 99 -15.54 -26.32 -8.87
C ILE A 99 -14.28 -27.01 -9.41
N ARG A 100 -13.93 -28.21 -8.90
CA ARG A 100 -12.73 -28.93 -9.35
C ARG A 100 -12.73 -29.22 -10.85
N ARG A 101 -13.88 -29.59 -11.44
CA ARG A 101 -14.00 -29.77 -12.91
C ARG A 101 -13.75 -28.48 -13.67
N ARG A 102 -14.35 -27.35 -13.24
CA ARG A 102 -14.13 -26.05 -13.87
C ARG A 102 -12.68 -25.58 -13.75
N THR A 103 -12.05 -25.78 -12.59
CA THR A 103 -10.62 -25.44 -12.42
C THR A 103 -9.73 -26.33 -13.29
N SER A 104 -10.03 -27.62 -13.45
CA SER A 104 -9.30 -28.49 -14.38
C SER A 104 -9.48 -28.05 -15.84
N GLN A 105 -10.69 -27.73 -16.28
CA GLN A 105 -10.95 -27.25 -17.65
C GLN A 105 -10.19 -25.95 -17.96
N VAL A 106 -10.17 -24.99 -17.03
CA VAL A 106 -9.38 -23.75 -17.20
C VAL A 106 -7.88 -24.02 -17.19
N VAL A 107 -7.39 -25.01 -16.43
CA VAL A 107 -5.97 -25.40 -16.48
C VAL A 107 -5.64 -26.08 -17.82
N ASP A 108 -6.49 -26.96 -18.35
CA ASP A 108 -6.29 -27.60 -19.65
C ASP A 108 -6.35 -26.57 -20.81
N GLU A 109 -7.18 -25.54 -20.67
CA GLU A 109 -7.30 -24.42 -21.62
C GLU A 109 -6.05 -23.51 -21.60
N ILE A 110 -5.55 -23.15 -20.41
CA ILE A 110 -4.27 -22.42 -20.25
C ILE A 110 -3.08 -23.26 -20.76
N MET A 111 -3.09 -24.58 -20.54
CA MET A 111 -2.04 -25.46 -21.08
C MET A 111 -2.07 -25.50 -22.61
N ARG A 112 -3.26 -25.55 -23.23
CA ARG A 112 -3.40 -25.39 -24.69
C ARG A 112 -2.88 -24.05 -25.19
N GLU A 113 -3.21 -22.94 -24.53
CA GLU A 113 -2.69 -21.61 -24.91
C GLU A 113 -1.16 -21.59 -24.85
N SER A 114 -0.53 -22.22 -23.84
CA SER A 114 0.93 -22.34 -23.78
C SER A 114 1.54 -23.26 -24.85
N GLU A 115 0.90 -24.37 -25.21
CA GLU A 115 1.37 -25.24 -26.31
C GLU A 115 1.25 -24.58 -27.69
N ASP A 116 0.23 -23.74 -27.88
CA ASP A 116 0.03 -22.97 -29.12
C ASP A 116 0.98 -21.74 -29.17
N GLU A 117 1.35 -21.12 -28.04
CA GLU A 117 2.44 -20.12 -27.96
C GLU A 117 3.84 -20.71 -28.22
N ASP A 118 4.15 -21.89 -27.67
CA ASP A 118 5.44 -22.58 -27.89
C ASP A 118 5.60 -23.00 -29.37
N LYS A 119 4.53 -23.49 -30.02
CA LYS A 119 4.53 -23.75 -31.47
C LYS A 119 4.69 -22.50 -32.31
N CYS A 120 4.11 -21.38 -31.89
CA CYS A 120 4.31 -20.10 -32.57
C CYS A 120 5.80 -19.67 -32.47
N SER A 121 6.41 -19.90 -31.30
CA SER A 121 7.82 -19.60 -31.03
C SER A 121 8.79 -20.48 -31.83
N GLU A 122 8.56 -21.79 -31.93
CA GLU A 122 9.38 -22.67 -32.79
C GLU A 122 9.32 -22.27 -34.28
N ASN A 123 8.15 -21.91 -34.78
CA ASN A 123 8.00 -21.44 -36.17
C ASN A 123 8.74 -20.11 -36.43
N ILE A 124 8.82 -19.24 -35.42
CA ILE A 124 9.62 -18.00 -35.49
C ILE A 124 11.13 -18.30 -35.48
N GLU A 125 11.62 -19.23 -34.65
CA GLU A 125 13.03 -19.63 -34.66
C GLU A 125 13.46 -20.32 -35.98
N VAL A 126 12.57 -21.12 -36.60
CA VAL A 126 12.83 -21.74 -37.91
C VAL A 126 12.83 -20.70 -39.03
N ALA A 127 11.93 -19.71 -39.01
CA ALA A 127 11.90 -18.62 -39.98
C ALA A 127 13.11 -17.65 -39.84
N ALA A 128 13.57 -17.40 -38.61
CA ALA A 128 14.70 -16.50 -38.34
C ALA A 128 16.07 -17.03 -38.81
N ARG A 129 16.15 -18.27 -39.34
CA ARG A 129 17.41 -18.92 -39.74
C ARG A 129 17.94 -18.56 -41.13
N LYS A 130 17.33 -17.59 -41.83
CA LYS A 130 17.76 -17.11 -43.16
C LYS A 130 17.67 -15.58 -43.31
N GLU A 131 18.45 -14.82 -42.54
CA GLU A 131 19.02 -13.55 -43.04
C GLU A 131 20.23 -13.11 -42.21
N ASN A 132 21.39 -12.98 -42.85
CA ASN A 132 22.62 -12.51 -42.19
C ASN A 132 22.60 -10.99 -42.05
N ARG A 133 22.44 -10.49 -40.81
CA ARG A 133 22.85 -9.12 -40.43
C ARG A 133 23.79 -9.19 -39.22
N PRO A 134 24.94 -8.51 -39.23
CA PRO A 134 25.86 -8.52 -38.09
C PRO A 134 25.21 -7.85 -36.88
N SER A 135 25.41 -8.42 -35.69
CA SER A 135 24.82 -7.89 -34.46
C SER A 135 25.60 -6.67 -33.94
N LEU A 136 24.91 -5.78 -33.23
CA LEU A 136 25.46 -4.53 -32.70
C LEU A 136 26.69 -4.75 -31.77
N MET A 137 26.85 -5.96 -31.23
CA MET A 137 28.04 -6.36 -30.47
C MET A 137 29.35 -6.36 -31.27
N SER A 138 29.33 -6.56 -32.60
CA SER A 138 30.56 -6.52 -33.42
C SER A 138 31.09 -5.10 -33.65
N LEU A 139 30.30 -4.06 -33.35
CA LEU A 139 30.68 -2.65 -33.57
C LEU A 139 31.41 -2.01 -32.37
N ILE A 140 31.43 -2.68 -31.21
CA ILE A 140 31.88 -2.11 -29.93
C ILE A 140 33.30 -2.57 -29.52
N GLY A 141 33.98 -3.38 -30.35
CA GLY A 141 35.44 -3.58 -30.25
C GLY A 141 35.92 -4.32 -28.99
N LEU A 142 35.06 -5.07 -28.29
CA LEU A 142 35.46 -5.90 -27.16
C LEU A 142 35.62 -7.36 -27.59
N GLN A 143 36.89 -7.77 -27.73
CA GLN A 143 37.29 -9.09 -28.21
C GLN A 143 36.99 -10.20 -27.17
N PRO A 144 36.23 -11.25 -27.51
CA PRO A 144 36.00 -12.38 -26.62
C PRO A 144 37.20 -13.33 -26.63
N GLY A 145 37.93 -13.40 -25.51
CA GLY A 145 38.97 -14.40 -25.31
C GLY A 145 38.40 -15.80 -25.05
N ILE A 146 38.85 -16.76 -25.86
CA ILE A 146 38.95 -18.22 -25.58
C ILE A 146 37.63 -18.92 -25.14
N SER A 147 37.03 -19.63 -26.10
CA SER A 147 35.93 -20.57 -25.86
C SER A 147 36.34 -21.79 -25.02
N PRO A 148 35.56 -22.22 -24.01
CA PRO A 148 35.66 -23.56 -23.47
C PRO A 148 34.84 -24.56 -24.31
N VAL A 149 35.38 -25.76 -24.47
CA VAL A 149 34.84 -26.86 -25.28
C VAL A 149 33.46 -27.33 -24.80
N SER A 150 32.61 -27.74 -25.76
CA SER A 150 31.32 -28.40 -25.52
C SER A 150 31.47 -29.67 -24.69
N VAL A 151 30.91 -29.68 -23.48
CA VAL A 151 30.80 -30.89 -22.64
C VAL A 151 29.34 -31.33 -22.62
N LYS A 152 29.12 -32.60 -23.00
CA LYS A 152 27.78 -33.20 -23.13
C LYS A 152 26.98 -33.17 -21.82
N ASN A 153 25.68 -33.12 -21.98
CA ASN A 153 24.71 -32.78 -20.95
C ASN A 153 24.41 -33.94 -19.98
N THR A 154 25.30 -34.20 -19.03
CA THR A 154 25.09 -35.19 -17.95
C THR A 154 25.48 -34.62 -16.59
N ASN A 155 24.66 -33.73 -15.99
CA ASN A 155 24.61 -33.46 -14.52
C ASN A 155 23.66 -32.28 -14.14
N LYS A 156 22.33 -32.46 -14.23
CA LYS A 156 21.35 -31.44 -13.76
C LYS A 156 21.42 -31.22 -12.23
N SER A 157 21.81 -32.24 -11.46
CA SER A 157 21.99 -32.15 -10.00
C SER A 157 23.29 -31.43 -9.59
N ARG A 158 24.46 -31.81 -10.15
CA ARG A 158 25.72 -31.10 -9.84
C ARG A 158 25.72 -29.64 -10.31
N SER A 159 24.97 -29.27 -11.36
CA SER A 159 24.89 -27.86 -11.78
C SER A 159 24.12 -26.98 -10.78
N TYR A 160 23.11 -27.52 -10.08
CA TYR A 160 22.38 -26.81 -9.03
C TYR A 160 23.27 -26.58 -7.80
N LEU A 161 23.94 -27.62 -7.30
CA LEU A 161 24.92 -27.50 -6.22
C LEU A 161 26.08 -26.58 -6.60
N ARG A 162 26.60 -26.65 -7.85
CA ARG A 162 27.66 -25.74 -8.31
C ARG A 162 27.19 -24.29 -8.40
N ARG A 163 25.91 -24.00 -8.72
CA ARG A 163 25.36 -22.64 -8.64
C ARG A 163 25.27 -22.15 -7.19
N ILE A 164 24.79 -22.98 -6.26
CA ILE A 164 24.69 -22.64 -4.83
C ILE A 164 26.06 -22.41 -4.19
N PHE A 165 27.06 -23.22 -4.53
CA PHE A 165 28.38 -23.17 -3.90
C PHE A 165 29.42 -22.27 -4.60
N LEU A 166 29.30 -22.00 -5.91
CA LEU A 166 30.30 -21.22 -6.69
C LEU A 166 29.75 -19.93 -7.33
N SER A 167 28.51 -19.51 -7.08
CA SER A 167 28.04 -18.19 -7.55
C SER A 167 28.08 -17.12 -6.45
N SER A 168 28.40 -15.87 -6.83
CA SER A 168 28.29 -14.72 -5.93
C SER A 168 26.83 -14.35 -5.71
N LEU A 169 26.46 -14.08 -4.46
CA LEU A 169 25.09 -13.82 -4.03
C LEU A 169 24.76 -12.33 -4.15
N SER A 170 23.60 -11.99 -4.72
CA SER A 170 23.11 -10.61 -4.68
C SER A 170 22.39 -10.34 -3.35
N PRO A 171 22.58 -9.17 -2.72
CA PRO A 171 21.90 -8.81 -1.47
C PRO A 171 20.36 -8.81 -1.56
N PHE A 172 19.80 -8.77 -2.77
CA PHE A 172 18.36 -8.66 -3.05
C PHE A 172 17.73 -10.01 -3.46
N HIS A 173 18.49 -11.11 -3.55
CA HIS A 173 17.89 -12.42 -3.85
C HIS A 173 17.19 -13.01 -2.62
N ARG A 174 16.02 -13.61 -2.86
CA ARG A 174 15.20 -14.29 -1.83
C ARG A 174 15.97 -15.35 -1.05
N GLU A 175 16.90 -16.05 -1.71
CA GLU A 175 17.78 -17.05 -1.08
C GLU A 175 18.61 -16.46 0.07
N TYR A 176 19.19 -15.27 -0.13
CA TYR A 176 19.96 -14.58 0.91
C TYR A 176 19.05 -14.06 2.03
N LEU A 177 17.85 -13.57 1.72
CA LEU A 177 16.87 -13.16 2.74
C LEU A 177 16.45 -14.33 3.64
N ILE A 178 16.23 -15.52 3.07
CA ILE A 178 15.90 -16.74 3.81
C ILE A 178 17.08 -17.14 4.72
N TRP A 179 18.31 -17.17 4.19
CA TRP A 179 19.50 -17.45 4.99
C TRP A 179 19.69 -16.46 6.14
N LEU A 180 19.60 -15.15 5.85
CA LEU A 180 19.75 -14.10 6.85
C LEU A 180 18.64 -14.18 7.92
N THR A 181 17.44 -14.64 7.57
CA THR A 181 16.38 -14.95 8.53
C THR A 181 16.79 -16.07 9.50
N ILE A 182 17.43 -17.14 9.01
CA ILE A 182 17.96 -18.23 9.85
C ILE A 182 19.06 -17.72 10.80
N VAL A 183 19.98 -16.88 10.30
CA VAL A 183 21.02 -16.23 11.14
C VAL A 183 20.40 -15.35 12.21
N VAL A 184 19.32 -14.61 11.89
CA VAL A 184 18.62 -13.77 12.86
C VAL A 184 17.83 -14.60 13.89
N ILE A 185 17.28 -15.77 13.52
CA ILE A 185 16.68 -16.70 14.50
C ILE A 185 17.73 -17.22 15.48
N ALA A 186 18.93 -17.58 15.00
CA ALA A 186 20.06 -17.96 15.86
C ALA A 186 20.53 -16.80 16.76
N PHE A 187 20.46 -15.55 16.27
CA PHE A 187 20.71 -14.37 17.08
C PHE A 187 19.65 -14.15 18.16
N LEU A 188 18.36 -14.27 17.84
CA LEU A 188 17.27 -14.13 18.80
C LEU A 188 17.34 -15.23 19.88
N TYR A 189 17.70 -16.47 19.51
CA TYR A 189 17.97 -17.54 20.48
C TYR A 189 19.07 -17.13 21.48
N ASN A 190 20.23 -16.67 21.01
CA ASN A 190 21.31 -16.25 21.91
C ASN A 190 20.89 -15.00 22.74
N ALA A 191 20.26 -14.00 22.12
CA ALA A 191 19.87 -12.75 22.76
C ALA A 191 18.91 -12.98 23.94
N PHE A 192 17.86 -13.80 23.78
CA PHE A 192 16.94 -14.12 24.87
C PHE A 192 17.44 -15.26 25.78
N GLY A 193 18.19 -16.22 25.23
CA GLY A 193 18.67 -17.40 25.98
C GLY A 193 19.73 -17.05 27.02
N ILE A 194 20.63 -16.11 26.72
CA ILE A 194 21.76 -15.77 27.61
C ILE A 194 21.29 -15.06 28.90
N PRO A 195 20.48 -13.98 28.87
CA PRO A 195 19.95 -13.36 30.09
C PRO A 195 19.07 -14.31 30.91
N LEU A 196 18.21 -15.09 30.22
CA LEU A 196 17.34 -16.09 30.83
C LEU A 196 18.14 -17.11 31.65
N ARG A 197 19.13 -17.77 31.03
CA ARG A 197 19.98 -18.79 31.69
C ARG A 197 20.94 -18.20 32.71
N SER A 198 21.31 -16.92 32.58
CA SER A 198 22.16 -16.25 33.56
C SER A 198 21.41 -15.86 34.84
N SER A 199 20.08 -15.71 34.79
CA SER A 199 19.28 -15.27 35.94
C SER A 199 18.45 -16.40 36.55
N TYR A 200 17.77 -17.20 35.72
CA TYR A 200 16.86 -18.25 36.19
C TYR A 200 17.55 -19.62 36.24
N PRO A 201 17.34 -20.43 37.29
CA PRO A 201 17.91 -21.77 37.45
C PRO A 201 17.17 -22.82 36.58
N TYR A 202 16.95 -22.52 35.29
CA TYR A 202 16.39 -23.47 34.33
C TYR A 202 17.41 -24.44 33.75
N GLN A 203 18.70 -24.25 34.04
CA GLN A 203 19.76 -25.14 33.64
C GLN A 203 19.97 -26.20 34.74
N THR A 204 19.69 -27.45 34.41
CA THR A 204 19.84 -28.62 35.30
C THR A 204 20.77 -29.64 34.65
N GLU A 205 21.45 -30.47 35.45
CA GLU A 205 22.34 -31.52 34.93
C GLU A 205 21.67 -32.42 33.88
N SER A 206 20.38 -32.70 34.06
CA SER A 206 19.55 -33.49 33.13
C SER A 206 19.25 -32.79 31.79
N ASN A 207 19.29 -31.46 31.71
CA ASN A 207 18.94 -30.71 30.51
C ASN A 207 20.11 -29.98 29.84
N LEU A 208 21.28 -29.93 30.51
CA LEU A 208 22.50 -29.28 30.03
C LEU A 208 22.90 -29.71 28.61
N VAL A 209 22.74 -30.99 28.28
CA VAL A 209 23.05 -31.55 26.95
C VAL A 209 22.23 -30.89 25.84
N TYR A 210 20.92 -30.67 26.05
CA TYR A 210 20.06 -30.03 25.06
C TYR A 210 20.41 -28.55 24.85
N TRP A 211 20.77 -27.85 25.93
CA TRP A 211 21.26 -26.47 25.84
C TRP A 211 22.55 -26.38 25.04
N LEU A 212 23.53 -27.26 25.31
CA LEU A 212 24.79 -27.32 24.55
C LEU A 212 24.57 -27.65 23.07
N ILE A 213 23.64 -28.56 22.74
CA ILE A 213 23.29 -28.85 21.34
C ILE A 213 22.74 -27.60 20.64
N ALA A 214 21.77 -26.90 21.25
CA ALA A 214 21.20 -25.68 20.68
C ALA A 214 22.24 -24.55 20.55
N ASP A 215 23.09 -24.39 21.56
CA ASP A 215 24.21 -23.44 21.58
C ASP A 215 25.19 -23.67 20.41
N TYR A 216 25.65 -24.90 20.21
CA TYR A 216 26.58 -25.23 19.12
C TYR A 216 25.93 -25.22 17.73
N ILE A 217 24.63 -25.48 17.61
CA ILE A 217 23.88 -25.28 16.35
C ILE A 217 23.87 -23.78 15.98
N ALA A 218 23.64 -22.89 16.95
CA ALA A 218 23.65 -21.45 16.70
C ALA A 218 25.06 -20.94 16.31
N ASP A 219 26.11 -21.41 16.99
CA ASP A 219 27.50 -21.09 16.63
C ASP A 219 27.87 -21.66 15.23
N ALA A 220 27.39 -22.86 14.87
CA ALA A 220 27.60 -23.44 13.55
C ALA A 220 26.92 -22.62 12.43
N ILE A 221 25.71 -22.07 12.67
CA ILE A 221 25.04 -21.16 11.72
C ILE A 221 25.89 -19.90 11.50
N TYR A 222 26.45 -19.31 12.56
CA TYR A 222 27.33 -18.14 12.46
C TYR A 222 28.64 -18.46 11.71
N LEU A 223 29.22 -19.64 11.94
CA LEU A 223 30.41 -20.10 11.24
C LEU A 223 30.14 -20.27 9.73
N VAL A 224 29.00 -20.85 9.36
CA VAL A 224 28.61 -21.00 7.95
C VAL A 224 28.35 -19.65 7.29
N ASP A 225 27.71 -18.72 8.01
CA ASP A 225 27.46 -17.35 7.55
C ASP A 225 28.77 -16.60 7.27
N MET A 226 29.72 -16.66 8.21
CA MET A 226 31.03 -16.00 8.11
C MET A 226 31.93 -16.59 7.01
N LEU A 227 31.96 -17.92 6.88
CA LEU A 227 32.89 -18.60 5.96
C LEU A 227 32.35 -18.76 4.53
N PHE A 228 31.05 -19.01 4.37
CA PHE A 228 30.49 -19.38 3.07
C PHE A 228 29.56 -18.32 2.46
N ILE A 229 28.82 -17.54 3.26
CA ILE A 229 27.79 -16.64 2.73
C ILE A 229 28.30 -15.21 2.57
N LYS A 230 28.72 -14.55 3.66
CA LYS A 230 29.18 -13.16 3.62
C LYS A 230 30.33 -12.89 2.63
N PRO A 231 31.37 -13.74 2.50
CA PRO A 231 32.42 -13.56 1.50
C PRO A 231 31.95 -13.60 0.04
N ARG A 232 30.75 -14.12 -0.25
CA ARG A 232 30.16 -14.20 -1.59
C ARG A 232 29.20 -13.05 -1.90
N LEU A 233 28.94 -12.14 -0.96
CA LEU A 233 28.02 -11.02 -1.17
C LEU A 233 28.60 -10.00 -2.15
N ARG A 234 27.84 -9.73 -3.22
CA ARG A 234 28.19 -8.71 -4.21
C ARG A 234 28.08 -7.31 -3.60
N PHE A 235 29.11 -6.50 -3.80
CA PHE A 235 29.11 -5.08 -3.49
C PHE A 235 29.14 -4.24 -4.78
N MET A 236 28.77 -2.97 -4.68
CA MET A 236 28.79 -2.03 -5.81
C MET A 236 30.12 -1.28 -5.83
N ARG A 237 30.82 -1.28 -6.98
CA ARG A 237 32.04 -0.48 -7.22
C ARG A 237 31.89 0.23 -8.55
N GLY A 238 31.96 1.56 -8.56
CA GLY A 238 31.78 2.37 -9.78
C GLY A 238 30.43 2.16 -10.48
N GLY A 239 29.35 1.90 -9.73
CA GLY A 239 28.03 1.59 -10.28
C GLY A 239 27.83 0.16 -10.81
N LEU A 240 28.88 -0.67 -10.84
CA LEU A 240 28.80 -2.07 -11.27
C LEU A 240 28.78 -3.03 -10.06
N PRO A 241 27.93 -4.07 -10.08
CA PRO A 241 27.97 -5.12 -9.06
C PRO A 241 29.17 -6.03 -9.31
N VAL A 242 30.15 -6.03 -8.39
CA VAL A 242 31.33 -6.89 -8.46
C VAL A 242 30.90 -8.34 -8.24
N LYS A 243 31.17 -9.20 -9.23
CA LYS A 243 30.74 -10.62 -9.23
C LYS A 243 31.84 -11.61 -8.85
N ASP A 244 33.12 -11.21 -8.87
CA ASP A 244 34.25 -12.08 -8.54
C ASP A 244 34.34 -12.35 -7.04
N ILE A 245 34.34 -13.64 -6.67
CA ILE A 245 34.38 -14.11 -5.29
C ILE A 245 35.65 -13.67 -4.57
N LYS A 246 36.78 -13.56 -5.27
CA LYS A 246 38.06 -13.15 -4.65
C LYS A 246 37.98 -11.69 -4.17
N GLU A 247 37.44 -10.81 -5.00
CA GLU A 247 37.26 -9.40 -4.65
C GLU A 247 36.15 -9.19 -3.60
N THR A 248 35.04 -9.94 -3.66
CA THR A 248 33.99 -9.85 -2.61
C THR A 248 34.50 -10.37 -1.26
N ALA A 249 35.28 -11.45 -1.23
CA ALA A 249 35.89 -11.96 -0.01
C ALA A 249 36.92 -10.97 0.56
N LYS A 250 37.79 -10.40 -0.28
CA LYS A 250 38.76 -9.38 0.12
C LYS A 250 38.07 -8.13 0.68
N HIS A 251 36.99 -7.67 0.05
CA HIS A 251 36.18 -6.56 0.54
C HIS A 251 35.56 -6.87 1.92
N TYR A 252 34.97 -8.05 2.08
CA TYR A 252 34.38 -8.46 3.36
C TYR A 252 35.40 -8.53 4.50
N VAL A 253 36.58 -9.13 4.28
CA VAL A 253 37.65 -9.23 5.31
C VAL A 253 38.16 -7.85 5.77
N HIS A 254 38.11 -6.83 4.91
CA HIS A 254 38.45 -5.45 5.29
C HIS A 254 37.29 -4.67 5.92
N SER A 255 36.05 -5.18 5.84
CA SER A 255 34.89 -4.55 6.49
C SER A 255 34.95 -4.69 8.01
N ASN A 256 34.30 -3.75 8.71
CA ASN A 256 34.07 -3.88 10.15
C ASN A 256 33.10 -5.04 10.49
N ASP A 257 32.29 -5.48 9.53
CA ASP A 257 31.39 -6.65 9.69
C ASP A 257 32.19 -7.91 10.05
N PHE A 258 33.30 -8.17 9.34
CA PHE A 258 34.16 -9.32 9.60
C PHE A 258 34.76 -9.30 11.02
N LYS A 259 35.12 -8.10 11.53
CA LYS A 259 35.64 -7.96 12.90
C LYS A 259 34.58 -8.31 13.95
N LEU A 260 33.34 -7.88 13.75
CA LEU A 260 32.21 -8.18 14.65
C LEU A 260 31.77 -9.65 14.53
N ASP A 261 31.80 -10.22 13.33
CA ASP A 261 31.51 -11.63 13.08
C ASP A 261 32.56 -12.54 13.74
N LEU A 262 33.85 -12.22 13.59
CA LEU A 262 34.96 -12.93 14.24
C LEU A 262 34.88 -12.82 15.77
N LEU A 263 34.58 -11.62 16.30
CA LEU A 263 34.34 -11.41 17.73
C LEU A 263 33.20 -12.30 18.24
N SER A 264 32.07 -12.35 17.51
CA SER A 264 30.88 -13.12 17.88
C SER A 264 31.11 -14.64 17.95
N LEU A 265 32.17 -15.14 17.32
CA LEU A 265 32.56 -16.56 17.30
C LEU A 265 33.73 -16.90 18.24
N MET A 266 34.22 -15.96 19.06
CA MET A 266 35.31 -16.26 19.99
C MET A 266 34.89 -17.31 21.04
N PRO A 267 35.66 -18.42 21.22
CA PRO A 267 35.27 -19.58 22.02
C PRO A 267 35.51 -19.37 23.53
N PHE A 268 34.92 -18.32 24.11
CA PHE A 268 34.98 -18.06 25.55
C PHE A 268 34.35 -19.17 26.40
N ASP A 269 33.56 -20.05 25.80
CA ASP A 269 32.90 -21.19 26.43
C ASP A 269 33.89 -22.24 26.96
N ILE A 270 35.15 -22.21 26.53
CA ILE A 270 36.25 -23.00 27.12
C ILE A 270 36.35 -22.73 28.63
N MET A 271 35.95 -21.53 29.10
CA MET A 271 35.90 -21.20 30.53
C MET A 271 34.90 -22.06 31.33
N TYR A 272 33.96 -22.76 30.67
CA TYR A 272 33.02 -23.67 31.35
C TYR A 272 33.75 -24.79 32.12
N VAL A 273 34.93 -25.21 31.64
CA VAL A 273 35.79 -26.19 32.31
C VAL A 273 36.32 -25.68 33.66
N ARG A 274 36.46 -24.35 33.82
CA ARG A 274 37.01 -23.70 35.02
C ARG A 274 35.91 -23.18 35.97
N THR A 275 34.86 -22.56 35.43
CA THR A 275 33.84 -21.83 36.21
C THR A 275 32.49 -22.55 36.31
N GLY A 276 32.36 -23.73 35.71
CA GLY A 276 31.05 -24.33 35.43
C GLY A 276 30.33 -23.61 34.27
N PRO A 277 29.18 -24.14 33.84
CA PRO A 277 28.49 -23.73 32.61
C PRO A 277 27.69 -22.41 32.76
N LEU A 278 28.41 -21.32 33.03
CA LEU A 278 27.86 -19.96 33.17
C LEU A 278 27.52 -19.34 31.82
N ALA A 279 26.22 -19.17 31.53
CA ALA A 279 25.73 -18.61 30.27
C ALA A 279 26.30 -17.22 29.92
N ALA A 280 26.72 -16.43 30.91
CA ALA A 280 27.28 -15.09 30.72
C ALA A 280 28.50 -15.05 29.78
N TRP A 281 29.35 -16.09 29.74
CA TRP A 281 30.50 -16.13 28.82
C TRP A 281 30.09 -16.16 27.34
N ARG A 282 28.86 -16.58 27.02
CA ARG A 282 28.30 -16.55 25.66
C ARG A 282 27.82 -15.16 25.23
N ALA A 283 27.81 -14.15 26.10
CA ALA A 283 27.32 -12.80 25.78
C ALA A 283 27.99 -12.16 24.55
N VAL A 284 29.22 -12.56 24.20
CA VAL A 284 29.94 -12.10 23.00
C VAL A 284 29.18 -12.41 21.69
N ARG A 285 28.30 -13.42 21.67
CA ARG A 285 27.44 -13.74 20.51
C ARG A 285 26.44 -12.62 20.17
N ILE A 286 26.18 -11.70 21.10
CA ILE A 286 25.32 -10.51 20.89
C ILE A 286 25.97 -9.54 19.88
N CYS A 287 27.30 -9.59 19.66
CA CYS A 287 27.98 -8.80 18.62
C CYS A 287 27.46 -9.05 17.19
N LYS A 288 26.67 -10.10 16.95
CA LYS A 288 26.00 -10.39 15.67
C LYS A 288 24.79 -9.48 15.37
N LEU A 289 24.41 -8.57 16.29
CA LEU A 289 23.33 -7.57 16.15
C LEU A 289 23.27 -6.82 14.79
N PRO A 290 24.37 -6.47 14.09
CA PRO A 290 24.29 -5.86 12.76
C PRO A 290 23.50 -6.71 11.74
N SER A 291 23.52 -8.05 11.88
CA SER A 291 22.79 -8.96 10.99
C SER A 291 21.27 -8.86 11.19
N PHE A 292 20.82 -8.58 12.42
CA PHE A 292 19.41 -8.27 12.72
C PHE A 292 19.02 -6.94 12.06
N TRP A 293 19.82 -5.89 12.17
CA TRP A 293 19.56 -4.61 11.50
C TRP A 293 19.55 -4.74 9.97
N GLN A 294 20.45 -5.55 9.41
CA GLN A 294 20.52 -5.84 7.98
C GLN A 294 19.26 -6.56 7.49
N LEU A 295 18.73 -7.55 8.22
CA LEU A 295 17.49 -8.21 7.83
C LEU A 295 16.32 -7.24 7.81
N PHE A 296 16.15 -6.44 8.87
CA PHE A 296 15.06 -5.48 8.95
C PHE A 296 15.18 -4.35 7.91
N SER A 297 16.39 -3.93 7.52
CA SER A 297 16.57 -2.94 6.44
C SER A 297 16.27 -3.52 5.06
N LEU A 298 16.58 -4.80 4.81
CA LEU A 298 16.21 -5.47 3.56
C LEU A 298 14.70 -5.74 3.48
N LEU A 299 14.06 -6.09 4.61
CA LEU A 299 12.61 -6.27 4.69
C LEU A 299 11.85 -4.95 4.49
N ASP A 300 12.32 -3.82 5.05
CA ASP A 300 11.72 -2.49 4.86
C ASP A 300 11.68 -2.07 3.37
N ASN A 301 12.66 -2.53 2.58
CA ASN A 301 12.74 -2.29 1.13
C ASN A 301 12.03 -3.36 0.27
N SER A 302 11.81 -4.57 0.79
CA SER A 302 11.28 -5.71 0.01
C SER A 302 9.78 -5.95 0.19
N VAL A 303 9.19 -5.46 1.29
CA VAL A 303 7.80 -5.72 1.67
C VAL A 303 6.90 -4.56 1.24
N SER A 304 5.75 -4.85 0.64
CA SER A 304 4.80 -3.86 0.10
C SER A 304 4.27 -2.85 1.13
N ASN A 305 4.38 -3.16 2.42
CA ASN A 305 4.02 -2.27 3.52
C ASN A 305 5.18 -2.18 4.54
N PRO A 306 6.11 -1.20 4.36
CA PRO A 306 7.25 -1.00 5.25
C PRO A 306 6.87 -0.70 6.72
N TYR A 307 5.69 -0.10 6.95
CA TYR A 307 5.24 0.28 8.29
C TYR A 307 5.10 -0.91 9.24
N ILE A 308 4.64 -2.06 8.73
CA ILE A 308 4.51 -3.29 9.53
C ILE A 308 5.89 -3.73 10.02
N ILE A 309 6.90 -3.74 9.14
CA ILE A 309 8.28 -4.12 9.47
C ILE A 309 8.89 -3.21 10.53
N ARG A 310 8.61 -1.89 10.45
CA ARG A 310 9.06 -0.90 11.45
C ARG A 310 8.44 -1.15 12.82
N ILE A 311 7.13 -1.38 12.87
CA ILE A 311 6.41 -1.68 14.12
C ILE A 311 6.89 -3.00 14.72
N THR A 312 7.03 -4.06 13.92
CA THR A 312 7.57 -5.36 14.38
C THR A 312 8.98 -5.22 14.95
N LYS A 313 9.85 -4.40 14.34
CA LYS A 313 11.20 -4.13 14.84
C LYS A 313 11.18 -3.48 16.23
N THR A 314 10.37 -2.43 16.40
CA THR A 314 10.29 -1.70 17.68
C THR A 314 9.59 -2.52 18.77
N LEU A 315 8.58 -3.33 18.40
CA LEU A 315 7.93 -4.29 19.29
C LEU A 315 8.93 -5.34 19.81
N ALA A 316 9.79 -5.86 18.92
CA ALA A 316 10.84 -6.81 19.32
C ALA A 316 11.83 -6.19 20.31
N TYR A 317 12.21 -4.92 20.13
CA TYR A 317 13.04 -4.19 21.09
C TYR A 317 12.35 -4.00 22.45
N MET A 318 11.06 -3.64 22.48
CA MET A 318 10.33 -3.55 23.76
C MET A 318 10.32 -4.89 24.49
N ILE A 319 9.93 -5.98 23.80
CA ILE A 319 9.83 -7.31 24.40
C ILE A 319 11.20 -7.75 24.96
N TYR A 320 12.28 -7.47 24.23
CA TYR A 320 13.64 -7.73 24.70
C TYR A 320 14.02 -6.93 25.95
N LEU A 321 13.70 -5.63 26.00
CA LEU A 321 13.99 -4.79 27.19
C LEU A 321 13.17 -5.23 28.42
N ILE A 322 11.89 -5.56 28.25
CA ILE A 322 11.05 -6.10 29.33
C ILE A 322 11.59 -7.46 29.79
N HIS A 323 12.04 -8.31 28.87
CA HIS A 323 12.68 -9.59 29.17
C HIS A 323 13.96 -9.40 30.00
N CYS A 324 14.88 -8.52 29.58
CA CYS A 324 16.08 -8.18 30.34
C CYS A 324 15.73 -7.66 31.74
N ASN A 325 14.72 -6.79 31.86
CA ASN A 325 14.28 -6.27 33.15
C ASN A 325 13.71 -7.39 34.05
N SER A 326 12.93 -8.32 33.50
CA SER A 326 12.42 -9.49 34.23
C SER A 326 13.54 -10.41 34.75
N CYS A 327 14.64 -10.52 34.01
CA CYS A 327 15.83 -11.27 34.42
C CYS A 327 16.54 -10.59 35.60
N VAL A 328 16.70 -9.25 35.56
CA VAL A 328 17.25 -8.46 36.67
C VAL A 328 16.34 -8.53 37.91
N TYR A 329 15.02 -8.42 37.75
CA TYR A 329 14.06 -8.53 38.85
C TYR A 329 14.12 -9.89 39.55
N TYR A 330 14.24 -10.99 38.79
CA TYR A 330 14.42 -12.32 39.38
C TYR A 330 15.76 -12.44 40.12
N MET A 331 16.85 -11.91 39.55
CA MET A 331 18.18 -11.91 40.19
C MET A 331 18.15 -11.15 41.54
N LEU A 332 17.54 -9.96 41.58
CA LEU A 332 17.33 -9.19 42.81
C LEU A 332 16.45 -9.94 43.80
N SER A 333 15.37 -10.56 43.32
CA SER A 333 14.48 -11.37 44.15
C SER A 333 15.19 -12.57 44.79
N ALA A 334 16.06 -13.25 44.04
CA ALA A 334 16.87 -14.36 44.54
C ALA A 334 17.91 -13.89 45.56
N TRP A 335 18.57 -12.75 45.31
CA TRP A 335 19.52 -12.13 46.25
C TRP A 335 18.87 -11.74 47.58
N GLN A 336 17.60 -11.32 47.56
CA GLN A 336 16.77 -11.04 48.75
C GLN A 336 16.04 -12.28 49.29
N ALA A 337 16.51 -13.49 48.98
CA ALA A 337 15.96 -14.77 49.43
C ALA A 337 14.44 -14.90 49.21
N PHE A 338 13.95 -14.47 48.05
CA PHE A 338 12.54 -14.54 47.64
C PHE A 338 11.56 -13.88 48.62
N GLY A 339 12.02 -12.87 49.37
CA GLY A 339 11.21 -12.14 50.35
C GLY A 339 10.93 -12.93 51.64
N GLN A 340 11.56 -14.10 51.82
CA GLN A 340 11.38 -14.95 53.01
C GLN A 340 11.99 -14.35 54.28
N ILE A 341 12.85 -13.34 54.15
CA ILE A 341 13.41 -12.57 55.26
C ILE A 341 12.35 -11.53 55.69
N ALA A 342 11.77 -11.74 56.87
CA ALA A 342 10.83 -10.79 57.46
C ALA A 342 11.58 -9.55 58.01
N TYR A 343 11.03 -8.37 57.76
CA TYR A 343 11.52 -7.11 58.33
C TYR A 343 10.60 -6.64 59.46
N ARG A 344 11.15 -5.87 60.40
CA ARG A 344 10.42 -5.34 61.56
C ARG A 344 10.12 -3.85 61.36
N MET A 345 8.84 -3.50 61.37
CA MET A 345 8.36 -2.12 61.29
C MET A 345 7.29 -1.92 62.35
N ASN A 346 7.30 -0.81 63.10
CA ASN A 346 6.33 -0.49 64.15
C ASN A 346 6.04 -1.67 65.12
N ASN A 347 7.10 -2.38 65.55
CA ASN A 347 7.04 -3.58 66.41
C ASN A 347 6.25 -4.79 65.86
N LYS A 348 5.90 -4.80 64.57
CA LYS A 348 5.29 -5.94 63.88
C LYS A 348 6.24 -6.49 62.82
N TRP A 349 6.14 -7.80 62.57
CA TRP A 349 6.89 -8.48 61.52
C TRP A 349 6.10 -8.46 60.21
N TYR A 350 6.77 -8.08 59.13
CA TYR A 350 6.20 -8.02 57.79
C TYR A 350 7.06 -8.84 56.83
N LEU A 351 6.41 -9.59 55.95
CA LEU A 351 7.07 -10.29 54.85
C LEU A 351 7.15 -9.34 53.64
N ASN A 352 8.29 -9.34 52.93
CA ASN A 352 8.45 -8.47 51.77
C ASN A 352 7.59 -8.97 50.60
N LYS A 353 6.47 -8.28 50.35
CA LYS A 353 5.52 -8.60 49.27
C LYS A 353 5.96 -8.10 47.90
N TRP A 354 6.98 -7.24 47.82
CA TRP A 354 7.52 -6.72 46.57
C TRP A 354 8.31 -7.78 45.81
N VAL A 355 9.02 -8.65 46.54
CA VAL A 355 9.88 -9.68 45.97
C VAL A 355 9.07 -10.88 45.45
N TYR A 356 9.55 -11.52 44.37
CA TYR A 356 8.95 -12.76 43.88
C TYR A 356 9.04 -13.90 44.93
N ASN A 357 7.89 -14.40 45.38
CA ASN A 357 7.77 -15.36 46.49
C ASN A 357 8.08 -16.84 46.15
N ASN A 358 8.80 -17.11 45.06
CA ASN A 358 9.16 -18.45 44.57
C ASN A 358 8.00 -19.45 44.34
N GLN A 359 6.76 -18.98 44.13
CA GLN A 359 5.60 -19.84 43.86
C GLN A 359 5.15 -19.78 42.40
N GLY A 360 4.91 -20.95 41.79
CA GLY A 360 4.48 -21.08 40.40
C GLY A 360 5.63 -20.90 39.41
N ASN A 361 5.31 -20.52 38.16
CA ASN A 361 6.33 -20.30 37.13
C ASN A 361 7.02 -18.93 37.35
N ALA A 362 8.30 -18.99 37.73
CA ALA A 362 9.12 -17.82 38.02
C ALA A 362 9.20 -16.82 36.86
N TYR A 363 9.50 -17.28 35.65
CA TYR A 363 9.61 -16.41 34.47
C TYR A 363 8.30 -15.69 34.16
N ILE A 364 7.18 -16.42 34.12
CA ILE A 364 5.87 -15.81 33.78
C ILE A 364 5.47 -14.74 34.80
N ARG A 365 5.67 -15.00 36.12
CA ARG A 365 5.31 -14.03 37.17
C ARG A 365 6.25 -12.82 37.20
N CYS A 366 7.55 -13.02 37.02
CA CYS A 366 8.52 -11.93 36.93
C CYS A 366 8.30 -11.08 35.67
N PHE A 367 8.05 -11.71 34.52
CA PHE A 367 7.78 -11.03 33.26
C PHE A 367 6.44 -10.27 33.31
N TYR A 368 5.40 -10.84 33.93
CA TYR A 368 4.14 -10.13 34.18
C TYR A 368 4.36 -8.87 35.04
N PHE A 369 5.08 -9.00 36.16
CA PHE A 369 5.42 -7.87 37.04
C PHE A 369 6.16 -6.77 36.27
N THR A 370 7.25 -7.08 35.57
CA THR A 370 8.02 -6.08 34.82
C THR A 370 7.29 -5.51 33.61
N THR A 371 6.37 -6.28 32.99
CA THR A 371 5.47 -5.75 31.96
C THR A 371 4.52 -4.72 32.57
N ALA A 372 3.89 -5.04 33.70
CA ALA A 372 2.94 -4.16 34.39
C ALA A 372 3.61 -2.89 34.96
N VAL A 373 4.89 -2.97 35.33
CA VAL A 373 5.76 -1.81 35.62
C VAL A 373 6.04 -0.99 34.35
N ALA A 374 6.37 -1.65 33.23
CA ALA A 374 6.72 -0.98 31.98
C ALA A 374 5.53 -0.28 31.28
N THR A 375 4.31 -0.82 31.43
CA THR A 375 3.07 -0.23 30.90
C THR A 375 2.34 0.68 31.90
N SER A 376 2.91 0.90 33.09
CA SER A 376 2.30 1.67 34.19
C SER A 376 0.88 1.21 34.58
N THR A 377 0.52 -0.05 34.32
CA THR A 377 -0.83 -0.59 34.52
C THR A 377 -0.96 -1.40 35.82
N GLY A 378 0.17 -1.83 36.41
CA GLY A 378 0.17 -2.72 37.55
C GLY A 378 -0.11 -2.03 38.88
N ASN A 379 -1.12 -2.51 39.62
CA ASN A 379 -1.20 -2.33 41.08
C ASN A 379 -0.13 -3.19 41.77
N ASN A 380 1.13 -2.80 41.58
CA ASN A 380 2.28 -3.51 42.09
C ASN A 380 2.48 -3.19 43.58
N PRO A 381 2.92 -4.17 44.40
CA PRO A 381 3.31 -3.93 45.79
C PRO A 381 4.34 -2.79 45.88
N ALA A 382 4.29 -2.01 46.96
CA ALA A 382 5.27 -0.96 47.20
C ALA A 382 6.65 -1.56 47.53
N PRO A 383 7.75 -1.00 46.97
CA PRO A 383 9.10 -1.35 47.40
C PRO A 383 9.33 -0.94 48.87
N THR A 384 10.22 -1.67 49.53
CA THR A 384 10.53 -1.57 50.96
C THR A 384 12.00 -1.22 51.22
N ASN A 385 12.92 -1.63 50.34
CA ASN A 385 14.36 -1.41 50.48
C ASN A 385 14.89 -0.37 49.47
N ILE A 386 15.97 0.32 49.83
CA ILE A 386 16.64 1.33 48.97
C ILE A 386 16.99 0.75 47.58
N VAL A 387 17.47 -0.49 47.51
CA VAL A 387 17.79 -1.18 46.25
C VAL A 387 16.55 -1.41 45.40
N GLU A 388 15.40 -1.71 46.02
CA GLU A 388 14.11 -1.90 45.34
C GLU A 388 13.60 -0.56 44.80
N TYR A 389 13.71 0.54 45.55
CA TYR A 389 13.41 1.89 45.08
C TYR A 389 14.27 2.29 43.88
N ILE A 390 15.60 2.05 43.93
CA ILE A 390 16.51 2.34 42.81
C ILE A 390 16.11 1.54 41.56
N TYR A 391 15.89 0.23 41.70
CA TYR A 391 15.45 -0.62 40.60
C TYR A 391 14.08 -0.20 40.04
N MET A 392 13.12 0.17 40.89
CA MET A 392 11.79 0.64 40.47
C MET A 392 11.87 1.97 39.72
N THR A 393 12.68 2.92 40.18
CA THR A 393 12.91 4.20 39.48
C THR A 393 13.49 3.98 38.08
N PHE A 394 14.56 3.18 37.94
CA PHE A 394 15.13 2.85 36.63
C PHE A 394 14.14 2.07 35.74
N SER A 395 13.38 1.14 36.32
CA SER A 395 12.37 0.36 35.59
C SER A 395 11.22 1.21 35.08
N TRP A 396 10.74 2.17 35.87
CA TRP A 396 9.71 3.13 35.44
C TRP A 396 10.25 4.10 34.37
N MET A 397 11.47 4.63 34.53
CA MET A 397 12.08 5.48 33.49
C MET A 397 12.25 4.72 32.17
N MET A 398 12.74 3.48 32.22
CA MET A 398 12.83 2.60 31.04
C MET A 398 11.44 2.31 30.44
N GLY A 399 10.46 1.96 31.28
CA GLY A 399 9.08 1.69 30.86
C GLY A 399 8.44 2.87 30.13
N VAL A 400 8.45 4.04 30.77
CA VAL A 400 7.95 5.30 30.20
C VAL A 400 8.67 5.63 28.89
N PHE A 401 9.99 5.48 28.81
CA PHE A 401 10.74 5.74 27.58
C PHE A 401 10.37 4.76 26.45
N VAL A 402 10.31 3.46 26.72
CA VAL A 402 9.96 2.44 25.73
C VAL A 402 8.50 2.58 25.26
N PHE A 403 7.58 2.86 26.18
CA PHE A 403 6.18 3.11 25.85
C PHE A 403 6.02 4.43 25.09
N ALA A 404 6.76 5.49 25.45
CA ALA A 404 6.79 6.75 24.71
C ALA A 404 7.42 6.62 23.32
N LEU A 405 8.36 5.70 23.09
CA LEU A 405 8.87 5.39 21.74
C LEU A 405 7.87 4.62 20.90
N LEU A 406 7.15 3.66 21.49
CA LEU A 406 6.06 2.95 20.79
C LEU A 406 4.90 3.89 20.48
N LEU A 407 4.43 4.64 21.47
CA LEU A 407 3.45 5.71 21.26
C LEU A 407 3.98 6.71 20.24
N GLY A 408 5.22 7.20 20.35
CA GLY A 408 5.79 8.15 19.37
C GLY A 408 5.80 7.64 17.92
N GLN A 409 6.01 6.33 17.70
CA GLN A 409 5.90 5.71 16.37
C GLN A 409 4.46 5.42 15.91
N ILE A 410 3.50 5.38 16.83
CA ILE A 410 2.06 5.08 16.58
C ILE A 410 1.20 6.36 16.62
N SER A 411 1.71 7.43 17.23
CA SER A 411 1.04 8.67 17.64
C SER A 411 1.78 9.91 17.12
N CYS A 412 2.66 9.75 16.13
CA CYS A 412 3.11 10.88 15.31
C CYS A 412 1.92 11.53 14.57
N ILE A 413 0.81 10.81 14.42
CA ILE A 413 -0.55 11.38 14.36
C ILE A 413 -1.25 11.27 15.73
N GLN A 414 -1.24 12.41 16.42
CA GLN A 414 -2.18 12.95 17.41
C GLN A 414 -3.19 12.01 18.11
N PHE A 415 -3.13 12.03 19.44
CA PHE A 415 -3.91 11.20 20.38
C PHE A 415 -5.39 11.60 20.49
N GLU A 416 -6.16 11.42 19.41
CA GLU A 416 -7.57 11.04 19.52
C GLU A 416 -7.92 9.96 18.48
N THR A 417 -8.61 8.92 18.97
CA THR A 417 -8.94 7.66 18.27
C THR A 417 -7.78 6.67 18.12
N PHE A 418 -7.81 5.61 18.93
CA PHE A 418 -7.01 4.38 18.83
C PHE A 418 -7.32 3.57 17.54
N LYS A 419 -7.05 4.14 16.37
CA LYS A 419 -7.25 3.46 15.06
C LYS A 419 -6.19 3.85 14.05
N ILE A 420 -5.04 3.18 14.05
CA ILE A 420 -4.25 2.83 12.84
C ILE A 420 -3.94 4.02 11.89
N ARG A 421 -3.99 5.28 12.36
CA ARG A 421 -4.17 6.45 11.49
C ARG A 421 -2.93 6.79 10.69
N ASP A 422 -1.72 6.60 11.22
CA ASP A 422 -0.48 6.76 10.44
C ASP A 422 -0.36 5.76 9.28
N ILE A 423 -0.57 4.47 9.55
CA ILE A 423 -0.44 3.39 8.55
C ILE A 423 -1.54 3.53 7.49
N VAL A 424 -2.77 3.81 7.92
CA VAL A 424 -3.93 3.99 7.03
C VAL A 424 -3.89 5.33 6.31
N SER A 425 -3.41 6.41 6.92
CA SER A 425 -3.25 7.73 6.28
C SER A 425 -2.11 7.70 5.28
N ASN A 426 -0.98 7.02 5.50
CA ASN A 426 0.01 6.91 4.43
C ASN A 426 -0.43 5.92 3.32
N ALA A 427 -1.10 4.81 3.65
CA ALA A 427 -1.64 3.87 2.64
C ALA A 427 -2.81 4.47 1.83
N ASN A 428 -3.65 5.33 2.44
CA ASN A 428 -4.70 6.09 1.77
C ASN A 428 -4.28 7.54 1.50
N ARG A 429 -2.98 7.90 1.52
CA ARG A 429 -2.55 9.32 1.49
C ARG A 429 -3.09 10.05 0.27
N ASN A 430 -2.99 9.40 -0.87
CA ASN A 430 -3.49 9.90 -2.13
C ASN A 430 -5.02 10.08 -2.07
N ARG A 431 -5.75 9.18 -1.42
CA ARG A 431 -7.22 9.26 -1.25
C ARG A 431 -7.66 10.33 -0.27
N GLU A 432 -6.93 10.51 0.83
CA GLU A 432 -7.19 11.54 1.84
C GLU A 432 -6.85 12.93 1.29
N GLN A 433 -5.71 13.07 0.62
CA GLN A 433 -5.34 14.29 -0.12
C GLN A 433 -6.35 14.61 -1.21
N TYR A 434 -6.79 13.62 -2.00
CA TYR A 434 -7.81 13.79 -3.03
C TYR A 434 -9.14 14.29 -2.44
N ARG A 435 -9.62 13.65 -1.36
CA ARG A 435 -10.83 14.08 -0.64
C ARG A 435 -10.68 15.50 -0.10
N LYS A 436 -9.55 15.82 0.53
CA LYS A 436 -9.27 17.17 1.03
C LYS A 436 -9.31 18.22 -0.08
N SER A 437 -8.75 17.94 -1.25
CA SER A 437 -8.84 18.83 -2.42
C SER A 437 -10.27 18.98 -2.95
N MET A 438 -11.04 17.89 -3.02
CA MET A 438 -12.46 17.94 -3.37
C MET A 438 -13.25 18.78 -2.37
N ASP A 439 -13.07 18.56 -1.07
CA ASP A 439 -13.78 19.27 0.00
C ASP A 439 -13.41 20.76 0.03
N GLN A 440 -12.14 21.11 -0.25
CA GLN A 440 -11.69 22.49 -0.45
C GLN A 440 -12.44 23.16 -1.62
N VAL A 441 -12.46 22.54 -2.80
CA VAL A 441 -13.17 23.10 -3.97
C VAL A 441 -14.67 23.21 -3.69
N LEU A 442 -15.31 22.19 -3.10
CA LEU A 442 -16.73 22.23 -2.74
C LEU A 442 -17.04 23.29 -1.66
N SER A 443 -16.10 23.59 -0.76
CA SER A 443 -16.21 24.71 0.19
C SER A 443 -16.18 26.05 -0.54
N GLU A 444 -15.23 26.26 -1.45
CA GLU A 444 -15.14 27.49 -2.25
C GLU A 444 -16.37 27.69 -3.15
N CYS A 445 -16.88 26.64 -3.79
CA CYS A 445 -18.11 26.69 -4.58
C CYS A 445 -19.33 27.13 -3.73
N LYS A 446 -19.42 26.68 -2.47
CA LYS A 446 -20.46 27.15 -1.54
C LYS A 446 -20.24 28.60 -1.11
N ARG A 447 -19.01 28.99 -0.81
CA ARG A 447 -18.62 30.36 -0.43
C ARG A 447 -18.93 31.38 -1.53
N LEU A 448 -18.80 30.98 -2.79
CA LEU A 448 -19.15 31.78 -3.97
C LEU A 448 -20.66 31.76 -4.31
N GLY A 449 -21.50 31.02 -3.57
CA GLY A 449 -22.94 30.97 -3.80
C GLY A 449 -23.36 30.25 -5.09
N LEU A 450 -22.56 29.31 -5.60
CA LEU A 450 -22.89 28.60 -6.84
C LEU A 450 -24.15 27.72 -6.71
N SER A 451 -24.79 27.45 -7.85
CA SER A 451 -26.01 26.63 -7.89
C SER A 451 -25.76 25.20 -7.38
N LYS A 452 -26.79 24.59 -6.79
CA LYS A 452 -26.71 23.21 -6.28
C LYS A 452 -26.36 22.19 -7.38
N ASP A 453 -26.80 22.45 -8.62
CA ASP A 453 -26.45 21.66 -9.80
C ASP A 453 -24.94 21.71 -10.09
N THR A 454 -24.36 22.92 -10.19
CA THR A 454 -22.92 23.11 -10.42
C THR A 454 -22.09 22.43 -9.31
N ILE A 455 -22.53 22.53 -8.05
CA ILE A 455 -21.87 21.88 -6.91
C ILE A 455 -21.96 20.34 -7.01
N SER A 456 -23.07 19.78 -7.49
CA SER A 456 -23.17 18.34 -7.75
C SER A 456 -22.22 17.94 -8.88
N ARG A 457 -22.26 18.62 -10.03
CA ARG A 457 -21.39 18.32 -11.19
C ARG A 457 -19.91 18.34 -10.83
N VAL A 458 -19.46 19.30 -10.04
CA VAL A 458 -18.07 19.33 -9.51
C VAL A 458 -17.77 18.10 -8.65
N ARG A 459 -18.67 17.72 -7.74
CA ARG A 459 -18.51 16.50 -6.93
C ARG A 459 -18.46 15.25 -7.81
N ASP A 460 -19.37 15.13 -8.76
CA ASP A 460 -19.50 13.96 -9.64
C ASP A 460 -18.25 13.79 -10.53
N TRP A 461 -17.67 14.91 -11.00
CA TRP A 461 -16.37 14.94 -11.67
C TRP A 461 -15.24 14.44 -10.76
N PHE A 462 -15.15 14.94 -9.52
CA PHE A 462 -14.16 14.44 -8.56
C PHE A 462 -14.38 12.96 -8.23
N MET A 463 -15.62 12.47 -8.13
CA MET A 463 -15.90 11.07 -7.83
C MET A 463 -15.51 10.14 -8.98
N TYR A 464 -15.85 10.49 -10.22
CA TYR A 464 -15.49 9.68 -11.40
C TYR A 464 -13.98 9.72 -11.68
N THR A 465 -13.34 10.89 -11.57
CA THR A 465 -11.88 11.04 -11.73
C THR A 465 -11.12 10.20 -10.70
N TRP A 466 -11.61 10.10 -9.46
CA TRP A 466 -11.03 9.19 -8.45
C TRP A 466 -11.14 7.72 -8.85
N GLN A 467 -12.29 7.30 -9.39
CA GLN A 467 -12.51 5.91 -9.81
C GLN A 467 -11.59 5.50 -10.97
N LYS A 468 -11.36 6.41 -11.94
CA LYS A 468 -10.53 6.14 -13.13
C LYS A 468 -9.02 6.32 -12.87
N GLN A 469 -8.60 7.48 -12.34
CA GLN A 469 -7.18 7.87 -12.26
C GLN A 469 -6.54 7.60 -10.89
N LYS A 470 -7.32 7.61 -9.79
CA LYS A 470 -6.83 7.47 -8.38
C LYS A 470 -5.75 8.49 -7.96
N THR A 471 -5.55 9.55 -8.74
CA THR A 471 -4.65 10.68 -8.49
C THR A 471 -5.22 11.94 -9.16
N LEU A 472 -4.85 13.12 -8.69
CA LEU A 472 -5.14 14.40 -9.37
C LEU A 472 -3.98 14.85 -10.28
N ASP A 473 -2.75 14.48 -9.91
CA ASP A 473 -1.52 14.98 -10.52
C ASP A 473 -0.70 13.82 -11.12
N GLU A 474 -1.23 13.16 -12.15
CA GLU A 474 -0.49 12.12 -12.88
C GLU A 474 0.84 12.64 -13.44
N LYS A 475 0.82 13.85 -14.01
CA LYS A 475 2.01 14.52 -14.56
C LYS A 475 3.15 14.67 -13.54
N LYS A 476 2.86 15.15 -12.32
CA LYS A 476 3.88 15.33 -11.26
C LYS A 476 4.45 14.02 -10.73
N LEU A 477 3.81 12.88 -11.02
CA LEU A 477 4.36 11.56 -10.74
C LEU A 477 5.31 11.12 -11.87
N ILE A 478 4.92 11.33 -13.12
CA ILE A 478 5.71 11.01 -14.31
C ILE A 478 6.97 11.89 -14.39
N GLU A 479 6.86 13.19 -14.09
CA GLU A 479 7.97 14.16 -14.06
C GLU A 479 9.14 13.77 -13.13
N LYS A 480 8.91 12.89 -12.13
CA LYS A 480 9.95 12.38 -11.23
C LYS A 480 10.77 11.24 -11.85
N LEU A 481 10.32 10.66 -12.95
CA LEU A 481 11.02 9.58 -13.65
C LEU A 481 12.03 10.18 -14.64
N PRO A 482 13.18 9.52 -14.90
CA PRO A 482 14.05 9.87 -16.02
C PRO A 482 13.29 9.83 -17.36
N LEU A 483 13.57 10.77 -18.27
CA LEU A 483 12.85 10.94 -19.54
C LEU A 483 12.61 9.61 -20.30
N LYS A 484 13.63 8.76 -20.41
CA LYS A 484 13.51 7.45 -21.07
C LYS A 484 12.41 6.56 -20.46
N LEU A 485 12.32 6.51 -19.13
CA LEU A 485 11.29 5.76 -18.42
C LEU A 485 9.91 6.42 -18.54
N GLN A 486 9.83 7.75 -18.69
CA GLN A 486 8.58 8.43 -19.03
C GLN A 486 8.08 8.00 -20.41
N THR A 487 8.96 8.00 -21.42
CA THR A 487 8.63 7.57 -22.79
C THR A 487 8.19 6.10 -22.83
N ASP A 488 8.95 5.20 -22.20
CA ASP A 488 8.64 3.76 -22.17
C ASP A 488 7.30 3.48 -21.46
N LEU A 489 7.02 4.15 -20.33
CA LEU A 489 5.76 4.02 -19.59
C LEU A 489 4.58 4.57 -20.39
N ALA A 490 4.67 5.81 -20.88
CA ALA A 490 3.59 6.46 -21.61
C ALA A 490 3.25 5.67 -22.88
N LEU A 491 4.25 5.09 -23.57
CA LEU A 491 4.04 4.16 -24.67
C LEU A 491 3.26 2.92 -24.23
N SER A 492 3.67 2.26 -23.15
CA SER A 492 2.98 1.03 -22.70
C SER A 492 1.49 1.26 -22.36
N VAL A 493 1.11 2.47 -21.95
CA VAL A 493 -0.27 2.83 -21.61
C VAL A 493 -1.07 3.31 -22.83
N HIS A 494 -0.50 4.17 -23.68
CA HIS A 494 -1.27 4.88 -24.72
C HIS A 494 -1.08 4.36 -26.15
N TYR A 495 -0.07 3.52 -26.41
CA TYR A 495 0.22 3.03 -27.77
C TYR A 495 -0.96 2.26 -28.38
N ASN A 496 -1.62 1.41 -27.61
CA ASN A 496 -2.77 0.62 -28.09
C ASN A 496 -3.99 1.48 -28.45
N THR A 497 -4.16 2.65 -27.83
CA THR A 497 -5.25 3.58 -28.19
C THR A 497 -4.89 4.33 -29.47
N LEU A 498 -3.65 4.83 -29.58
CA LEU A 498 -3.18 5.56 -30.77
C LEU A 498 -3.04 4.69 -32.01
N SER A 499 -2.65 3.41 -31.88
CA SER A 499 -2.53 2.50 -33.03
C SER A 499 -3.89 2.15 -33.64
N LYS A 500 -4.97 2.17 -32.84
CA LYS A 500 -6.36 2.02 -33.33
C LYS A 500 -6.85 3.24 -34.09
N VAL A 501 -6.34 4.44 -33.82
CA VAL A 501 -6.80 5.70 -34.42
C VAL A 501 -6.52 5.74 -35.92
N GLN A 502 -7.57 5.83 -36.74
CA GLN A 502 -7.48 5.82 -38.21
C GLN A 502 -6.55 6.91 -38.79
N LEU A 503 -6.48 8.07 -38.13
CA LEU A 503 -5.59 9.17 -38.50
C LEU A 503 -4.10 8.81 -38.36
N PHE A 504 -3.74 8.04 -37.33
CA PHE A 504 -2.36 7.69 -36.97
C PHE A 504 -1.95 6.26 -37.35
N GLN A 505 -2.87 5.45 -37.86
CA GLN A 505 -2.53 4.24 -38.60
C GLN A 505 -1.50 4.59 -39.70
N ASP A 506 -0.58 3.69 -39.99
CA ASP A 506 0.50 3.84 -40.98
C ASP A 506 1.55 4.95 -40.68
N CYS A 507 1.46 5.66 -39.54
CA CYS A 507 2.53 6.55 -39.09
C CYS A 507 3.70 5.77 -38.48
N ASP A 508 4.92 6.29 -38.59
CA ASP A 508 6.09 5.66 -37.97
C ASP A 508 5.96 5.63 -36.43
N ARG A 509 6.49 4.57 -35.83
CA ARG A 509 6.49 4.38 -34.38
C ARG A 509 7.28 5.47 -33.66
N ALA A 510 8.31 6.08 -34.26
CA ALA A 510 9.06 7.17 -33.62
C ALA A 510 8.18 8.40 -33.36
N LEU A 511 7.48 8.87 -34.39
CA LEU A 511 6.45 9.92 -34.28
C LEU A 511 5.42 9.61 -33.19
N LEU A 512 4.92 8.36 -33.13
CA LEU A 512 3.98 7.96 -32.07
C LEU A 512 4.59 8.08 -30.65
N ARG A 513 5.89 7.82 -30.45
CA ARG A 513 6.54 7.99 -29.13
C ARG A 513 6.49 9.43 -28.63
N GLU A 514 6.71 10.37 -29.54
CA GLU A 514 6.74 11.80 -29.21
C GLU A 514 5.34 12.37 -29.00
N LEU A 515 4.38 11.99 -29.85
CA LEU A 515 2.97 12.39 -29.69
C LEU A 515 2.37 11.88 -28.37
N VAL A 516 2.70 10.64 -27.96
CA VAL A 516 2.27 10.04 -26.69
C VAL A 516 2.61 10.92 -25.48
N LEU A 517 3.82 11.49 -25.44
CA LEU A 517 4.29 12.34 -24.34
C LEU A 517 3.55 13.69 -24.27
N LYS A 518 2.90 14.10 -25.36
CA LYS A 518 2.14 15.36 -25.46
C LYS A 518 0.64 15.19 -25.20
N LEU A 519 0.12 13.97 -25.18
CA LEU A 519 -1.29 13.71 -24.89
C LEU A 519 -1.65 14.12 -23.46
N ARG A 520 -2.83 14.74 -23.30
CA ARG A 520 -3.40 15.07 -21.98
C ARG A 520 -4.74 14.36 -21.80
N PRO A 521 -4.92 13.47 -20.81
CA PRO A 521 -6.22 12.91 -20.51
C PRO A 521 -7.15 13.99 -19.94
N VAL A 522 -8.39 14.04 -20.44
CA VAL A 522 -9.46 14.93 -19.96
C VAL A 522 -10.76 14.12 -19.81
N ILE A 523 -11.50 14.41 -18.75
CA ILE A 523 -12.74 13.72 -18.37
C ILE A 523 -13.91 14.68 -18.53
N PHE A 524 -14.96 14.22 -19.21
CA PHE A 524 -16.23 14.92 -19.42
C PHE A 524 -17.39 14.17 -18.77
N LEU A 525 -18.34 14.92 -18.20
CA LEU A 525 -19.55 14.40 -17.55
C LEU A 525 -20.66 14.09 -18.57
N PRO A 526 -21.66 13.26 -18.21
CA PRO A 526 -22.88 13.11 -19.01
C PRO A 526 -23.53 14.46 -19.29
N GLY A 527 -23.83 14.74 -20.56
CA GLY A 527 -24.45 15.99 -21.00
C GLY A 527 -23.48 17.15 -21.25
N ASP A 528 -22.18 17.04 -20.93
CA ASP A 528 -21.21 18.11 -21.20
C ASP A 528 -21.05 18.34 -22.71
N MET A 529 -21.11 19.62 -23.13
CA MET A 529 -20.77 20.06 -24.48
C MET A 529 -19.24 20.22 -24.59
N ILE A 530 -18.60 19.40 -25.42
CA ILE A 530 -17.14 19.37 -25.58
C ILE A 530 -16.67 20.44 -26.58
N CYS A 531 -17.44 20.67 -27.64
CA CYS A 531 -17.21 21.78 -28.56
C CYS A 531 -18.53 22.24 -29.19
N LYS A 532 -18.65 23.54 -29.48
CA LYS A 532 -19.78 24.11 -30.20
C LYS A 532 -19.40 24.44 -31.64
N LYS A 533 -20.36 24.33 -32.56
CA LYS A 533 -20.22 24.71 -33.97
C LYS A 533 -19.87 26.19 -34.07
N GLY A 534 -18.78 26.51 -34.76
CA GLY A 534 -18.27 27.87 -34.90
C GLY A 534 -17.17 28.27 -33.89
N ASP A 535 -16.96 27.53 -32.80
CA ASP A 535 -15.86 27.80 -31.84
C ASP A 535 -14.48 27.68 -32.51
N VAL A 536 -13.46 28.34 -31.97
CA VAL A 536 -12.08 28.22 -32.47
C VAL A 536 -11.43 26.93 -31.98
N GLY A 537 -11.15 26.00 -32.89
CA GLY A 537 -10.55 24.70 -32.58
C GLY A 537 -9.03 24.75 -32.47
N LYS A 538 -8.50 24.81 -31.24
CA LYS A 538 -7.05 24.78 -30.94
C LYS A 538 -6.47 23.39 -30.66
N GLU A 539 -7.35 22.39 -30.52
CA GLU A 539 -7.01 21.05 -30.01
C GLU A 539 -7.79 19.98 -30.79
N MET A 540 -7.24 18.77 -30.92
CA MET A 540 -8.00 17.58 -31.32
C MET A 540 -8.29 16.69 -30.11
N TYR A 541 -9.35 15.88 -30.23
CA TYR A 541 -9.76 14.94 -29.22
C TYR A 541 -9.78 13.52 -29.78
N ILE A 542 -9.25 12.58 -29.01
CA ILE A 542 -9.28 11.14 -29.29
C ILE A 542 -10.16 10.49 -28.23
N VAL A 543 -11.16 9.71 -28.65
CA VAL A 543 -12.04 8.99 -27.71
C VAL A 543 -11.30 7.77 -27.17
N ASN A 544 -11.01 7.74 -25.86
CA ASN A 544 -10.39 6.59 -25.21
C ASN A 544 -11.41 5.73 -24.46
N ASP A 545 -12.46 6.33 -23.90
CA ASP A 545 -13.54 5.62 -23.22
C ASP A 545 -14.81 6.49 -23.24
N GLY A 546 -15.98 5.86 -23.30
CA GLY A 546 -17.29 6.52 -23.39
C GLY A 546 -17.83 6.68 -24.82
N ILE A 547 -18.98 7.36 -24.91
CA ILE A 547 -19.74 7.58 -26.16
C ILE A 547 -20.08 9.06 -26.27
N LEU A 548 -19.74 9.66 -27.41
CA LEU A 548 -20.10 11.04 -27.74
C LEU A 548 -21.20 11.09 -28.78
N GLN A 549 -22.00 12.15 -28.77
CA GLN A 549 -23.08 12.38 -29.71
C GLN A 549 -22.83 13.68 -30.47
N VAL A 550 -22.91 13.61 -31.81
CA VAL A 550 -22.93 14.79 -32.67
C VAL A 550 -24.37 15.29 -32.74
N VAL A 551 -24.63 16.51 -32.27
CA VAL A 551 -25.96 17.12 -32.19
C VAL A 551 -26.05 18.37 -33.06
N ASP A 552 -27.27 18.81 -33.40
CA ASP A 552 -27.47 20.05 -34.17
C ASP A 552 -27.41 21.30 -33.29
N ASP A 553 -28.01 21.22 -32.11
CA ASP A 553 -28.16 22.31 -31.14
C ASP A 553 -28.13 21.76 -29.70
N GLU A 554 -27.86 22.60 -28.70
CA GLU A 554 -27.59 22.19 -27.32
C GLU A 554 -28.75 21.41 -26.68
N GLN A 555 -29.99 21.82 -26.96
CA GLN A 555 -31.21 21.21 -26.43
C GLN A 555 -31.83 20.19 -27.41
N SER A 556 -31.24 20.00 -28.60
CA SER A 556 -31.80 19.09 -29.61
C SER A 556 -31.60 17.62 -29.23
N CYS A 557 -32.67 16.83 -29.36
CA CYS A 557 -32.60 15.37 -29.30
C CYS A 557 -32.16 14.74 -30.63
N LYS A 558 -31.95 15.52 -31.70
CA LYS A 558 -31.52 15.01 -33.01
C LYS A 558 -30.03 14.70 -32.99
N VAL A 559 -29.69 13.41 -32.84
CA VAL A 559 -28.32 12.89 -32.89
C VAL A 559 -27.98 12.48 -34.33
N PHE A 560 -26.94 13.07 -34.92
CA PHE A 560 -26.50 12.77 -36.29
C PHE A 560 -25.59 11.55 -36.38
N ALA A 561 -24.76 11.33 -35.37
CA ALA A 561 -23.80 10.24 -35.25
C ALA A 561 -23.39 10.04 -33.79
N GLU A 562 -23.02 8.81 -33.41
CA GLU A 562 -22.34 8.52 -32.16
C GLU A 562 -20.86 8.21 -32.45
N LEU A 563 -19.94 8.77 -31.66
CA LEU A 563 -18.51 8.50 -31.73
C LEU A 563 -18.12 7.61 -30.55
N THR A 564 -17.39 6.52 -30.83
CA THR A 564 -16.95 5.51 -29.87
C THR A 564 -15.42 5.47 -29.74
N GLU A 565 -14.88 4.63 -28.85
CA GLU A 565 -13.43 4.44 -28.66
C GLU A 565 -12.66 4.33 -29.99
N GLY A 566 -11.50 5.02 -30.05
CA GLY A 566 -10.64 5.06 -31.24
C GLY A 566 -11.07 6.08 -32.31
N SER A 567 -12.26 6.66 -32.18
CA SER A 567 -12.69 7.81 -32.99
C SER A 567 -11.88 9.06 -32.65
N VAL A 568 -11.65 9.90 -33.65
CA VAL A 568 -11.03 11.22 -33.50
C VAL A 568 -12.00 12.28 -34.01
N PHE A 569 -11.97 13.46 -33.37
CA PHE A 569 -12.66 14.64 -33.86
C PHE A 569 -11.84 15.92 -33.61
N GLY A 570 -12.02 16.90 -34.49
CA GLY A 570 -11.32 18.19 -34.43
C GLY A 570 -10.03 18.26 -35.24
N GLU A 571 -9.66 17.19 -35.93
CA GLU A 571 -8.55 17.08 -36.89
C GLU A 571 -8.62 18.14 -38.01
N ILE A 572 -9.83 18.48 -38.48
CA ILE A 572 -10.07 19.53 -39.48
C ILE A 572 -9.52 20.89 -39.02
N SER A 573 -9.79 21.28 -37.77
CA SER A 573 -9.34 22.56 -37.21
C SER A 573 -7.82 22.59 -36.98
N LEU A 574 -7.17 21.44 -36.81
CA LEU A 574 -5.72 21.35 -36.66
C LEU A 574 -4.99 21.56 -38.00
N LEU A 575 -5.39 20.85 -39.04
CA LEU A 575 -4.65 20.83 -40.31
C LEU A 575 -4.89 22.03 -41.23
N ALA A 576 -5.81 22.94 -40.85
CA ALA A 576 -6.01 24.27 -41.45
C ALA A 576 -6.18 24.28 -42.99
N ILE A 577 -6.73 23.20 -43.55
CA ILE A 577 -7.00 23.07 -44.98
C ILE A 577 -8.11 24.09 -45.34
N GLY A 578 -7.71 25.23 -45.90
CA GLY A 578 -8.64 26.33 -46.25
C GLY A 578 -8.76 27.46 -45.22
N GLY A 579 -7.86 27.57 -44.24
CA GLY A 579 -7.76 28.75 -43.35
C GLY A 579 -8.86 28.90 -42.28
N ASN A 580 -9.88 28.03 -42.26
CA ASN A 580 -10.97 28.09 -41.30
C ASN A 580 -10.68 27.24 -40.05
N ASN A 581 -10.16 27.85 -38.98
CA ASN A 581 -9.88 27.19 -37.70
C ASN A 581 -11.13 26.94 -36.83
N ARG A 582 -12.35 27.00 -37.39
CA ARG A 582 -13.60 26.83 -36.61
C ARG A 582 -14.05 25.37 -36.51
N ARG A 583 -14.79 25.04 -35.45
CA ARG A 583 -15.44 23.75 -35.23
C ARG A 583 -16.65 23.58 -36.15
N THR A 584 -16.82 22.39 -36.72
CA THR A 584 -17.81 22.10 -37.76
C THR A 584 -19.14 21.57 -37.22
N ALA A 585 -19.19 21.09 -35.98
CA ALA A 585 -20.37 20.48 -35.36
C ALA A 585 -20.40 20.70 -33.84
N ASN A 586 -21.58 20.54 -33.24
CA ASN A 586 -21.77 20.48 -31.79
C ASN A 586 -21.57 19.03 -31.32
N ILE A 587 -20.73 18.81 -30.30
CA ILE A 587 -20.45 17.47 -29.76
C ILE A 587 -20.71 17.45 -28.26
N ARG A 588 -21.55 16.51 -27.82
CA ARG A 588 -21.97 16.30 -26.43
C ARG A 588 -21.54 14.93 -25.93
N SER A 589 -21.15 14.81 -24.68
CA SER A 589 -20.93 13.50 -24.05
C SER A 589 -22.26 12.83 -23.67
N LYS A 590 -22.47 11.57 -24.05
CA LYS A 590 -23.69 10.80 -23.71
C LYS A 590 -23.65 10.30 -22.26
N GLY A 591 -22.47 9.91 -21.81
CA GLY A 591 -22.19 9.44 -20.44
C GLY A 591 -20.93 10.10 -19.90
N TYR A 592 -20.27 9.46 -18.93
CA TYR A 592 -18.91 9.84 -18.57
C TYR A 592 -17.95 9.40 -19.68
N SER A 593 -17.15 10.33 -20.21
CA SER A 593 -16.23 10.05 -21.31
C SER A 593 -14.81 10.50 -20.95
N THR A 594 -13.82 9.68 -21.31
CA THR A 594 -12.40 10.00 -21.16
C THR A 594 -11.78 10.19 -22.53
N LEU A 595 -11.26 11.39 -22.79
CA LEU A 595 -10.66 11.76 -24.07
C LEU A 595 -9.18 12.08 -23.88
N PHE A 596 -8.35 11.82 -24.90
CA PHE A 596 -7.03 12.42 -24.98
C PHE A 596 -7.07 13.69 -25.82
N VAL A 597 -6.49 14.76 -25.29
CA VAL A 597 -6.37 16.06 -25.93
C VAL A 597 -4.96 16.24 -26.44
N LEU A 598 -4.82 16.58 -27.72
CA LEU A 598 -3.57 16.99 -28.33
C LEU A 598 -3.70 18.40 -28.88
N SER A 599 -2.78 19.29 -28.52
CA SER A 599 -2.83 20.69 -28.97
C SER A 599 -2.31 20.84 -30.40
N LYS A 600 -2.75 21.90 -31.09
CA LYS A 600 -2.24 22.26 -32.42
C LYS A 600 -0.75 22.56 -32.41
N GLU A 601 -0.27 23.17 -31.33
CA GLU A 601 1.11 23.57 -31.14
C GLU A 601 1.99 22.33 -30.97
N ASP A 602 1.65 21.45 -30.01
CA ASP A 602 2.36 20.18 -29.78
C ASP A 602 2.39 19.29 -31.04
N LEU A 603 1.26 19.17 -31.75
CA LEU A 603 1.21 18.38 -32.99
C LEU A 603 2.10 18.98 -34.08
N ASN A 604 2.05 20.29 -34.30
CA ASN A 604 2.87 20.96 -35.30
C ASN A 604 4.36 20.94 -34.95
N ASP A 605 4.71 20.99 -33.66
CA ASP A 605 6.10 20.92 -33.22
C ASP A 605 6.70 19.54 -33.52
N VAL A 606 6.02 18.46 -33.15
CA VAL A 606 6.48 17.09 -33.45
C VAL A 606 6.48 16.82 -34.96
N ILE A 607 5.47 17.28 -35.70
CA ILE A 607 5.36 17.05 -37.15
C ILE A 607 6.50 17.70 -37.95
N LYS A 608 7.16 18.76 -37.46
CA LYS A 608 8.29 19.40 -38.17
C LYS A 608 9.42 18.41 -38.46
N ASP A 609 9.65 17.47 -37.55
CA ASP A 609 10.76 16.51 -37.62
C ASP A 609 10.42 15.26 -38.47
N TYR A 610 9.14 15.10 -38.86
CA TYR A 610 8.63 13.94 -39.62
C TYR A 610 7.82 14.39 -40.88
N PRO A 611 8.48 14.91 -41.94
CA PRO A 611 7.81 15.47 -43.12
C PRO A 611 6.94 14.46 -43.88
N ASP A 612 7.39 13.21 -44.02
CA ASP A 612 6.64 12.15 -44.71
C ASP A 612 5.30 11.86 -44.00
N ALA A 613 5.33 11.86 -42.67
CA ALA A 613 4.13 11.70 -41.84
C ALA A 613 3.22 12.94 -41.92
N GLN A 614 3.78 14.15 -42.08
CA GLN A 614 2.98 15.35 -42.33
C GLN A 614 2.14 15.21 -43.60
N GLU A 615 2.73 14.72 -44.70
CA GLU A 615 2.01 14.54 -45.95
C GLU A 615 0.95 13.44 -45.82
N LEU A 616 1.28 12.32 -45.18
CA LEU A 616 0.35 11.23 -44.89
C LEU A 616 -0.86 11.70 -44.07
N LEU A 617 -0.63 12.45 -42.99
CA LEU A 617 -1.69 13.00 -42.13
C LEU A 617 -2.56 14.02 -42.89
N LYS A 618 -1.95 14.91 -43.67
CA LYS A 618 -2.67 15.84 -44.57
C LYS A 618 -3.52 15.09 -45.60
N ARG A 619 -3.02 13.97 -46.15
CA ARG A 619 -3.77 13.12 -47.09
C ARG A 619 -4.96 12.44 -46.42
N LYS A 620 -4.75 11.75 -45.29
CA LYS A 620 -5.82 11.08 -44.53
C LYS A 620 -6.91 12.05 -44.09
N ALA A 621 -6.56 13.24 -43.61
CA ALA A 621 -7.55 14.25 -43.24
C ALA A 621 -8.39 14.74 -44.43
N ARG A 622 -7.81 14.89 -45.64
CA ARG A 622 -8.57 15.19 -46.87
C ARG A 622 -9.51 14.05 -47.26
N GLU A 623 -9.11 12.80 -47.06
CA GLU A 623 -9.94 11.63 -47.32
C GLU A 623 -11.11 11.52 -46.33
N MET A 624 -10.89 11.85 -45.06
CA MET A 624 -11.94 11.90 -44.03
C MET A 624 -12.94 13.05 -44.30
N LEU A 625 -12.46 14.25 -44.60
CA LEU A 625 -13.30 15.39 -45.02
C LEU A 625 -14.26 15.04 -46.17
N LYS A 626 -13.74 14.42 -47.23
CA LYS A 626 -14.55 14.00 -48.40
C LYS A 626 -15.55 12.89 -48.08
N LYS A 627 -15.28 12.04 -47.09
CA LYS A 627 -16.26 11.05 -46.62
C LYS A 627 -17.38 11.74 -45.85
N ASP A 628 -17.06 12.69 -44.97
CA ASP A 628 -18.04 13.43 -44.18
C ASP A 628 -18.97 14.30 -45.03
N GLU A 629 -18.44 14.93 -46.09
CA GLU A 629 -19.25 15.67 -47.08
C GLU A 629 -20.24 14.74 -47.77
N LYS A 630 -19.78 13.61 -48.32
CA LYS A 630 -20.67 12.61 -48.96
C LYS A 630 -21.70 12.01 -48.00
N VAL A 631 -21.35 11.78 -46.74
CA VAL A 631 -22.28 11.29 -45.72
C VAL A 631 -23.33 12.34 -45.39
N LYS A 632 -22.98 13.64 -45.38
CA LYS A 632 -23.96 14.73 -45.22
C LYS A 632 -24.90 14.82 -46.42
N GLU A 633 -24.38 14.82 -47.64
CA GLU A 633 -25.19 14.84 -48.89
C GLU A 633 -26.17 13.65 -48.93
N THR A 634 -25.68 12.44 -48.62
CA THR A 634 -26.51 11.22 -48.59
C THR A 634 -27.59 11.28 -47.50
N LYS A 635 -27.28 11.82 -46.31
CA LYS A 635 -28.28 12.00 -45.25
C LYS A 635 -29.30 13.09 -45.57
N PHE A 636 -28.88 14.17 -46.24
CA PHE A 636 -29.79 15.21 -46.71
C PHE A 636 -30.78 14.66 -47.72
N SER A 637 -30.32 13.91 -48.73
CA SER A 637 -31.21 13.32 -49.74
C SER A 637 -32.15 12.27 -49.14
N ILE A 638 -31.75 11.51 -48.12
CA ILE A 638 -32.65 10.58 -47.42
C ILE A 638 -33.71 11.33 -46.59
N GLN A 639 -33.35 12.41 -45.90
CA GLN A 639 -34.29 13.25 -45.14
C GLN A 639 -35.30 13.93 -46.09
N GLU A 640 -34.82 14.54 -47.18
CA GLU A 640 -35.62 15.19 -48.21
C GLU A 640 -36.56 14.20 -48.92
N ASN A 641 -36.09 12.97 -49.20
CA ASN A 641 -36.95 11.91 -49.70
C ASN A 641 -38.03 11.48 -48.70
N MET A 642 -37.72 11.35 -47.40
CA MET A 642 -38.76 11.04 -46.39
C MET A 642 -39.81 12.15 -46.23
N GLU A 643 -39.39 13.42 -46.29
CA GLU A 643 -40.32 14.56 -46.24
C GLU A 643 -41.19 14.61 -47.50
N ASN A 644 -40.65 14.33 -48.68
CA ASN A 644 -41.43 14.18 -49.92
C ASN A 644 -42.41 12.99 -49.87
N TYR A 645 -42.03 11.85 -49.28
CA TYR A 645 -42.95 10.73 -49.06
C TYR A 645 -44.10 11.11 -48.10
N LEU A 646 -43.83 11.85 -47.03
CA LEU A 646 -44.86 12.34 -46.10
C LEU A 646 -45.84 13.33 -46.75
N ILE A 647 -45.37 14.18 -47.68
CA ILE A 647 -46.24 15.08 -48.45
C ILE A 647 -47.08 14.31 -49.48
N SER A 648 -46.54 13.25 -50.08
CA SER A 648 -47.29 12.37 -51.01
C SER A 648 -48.39 11.54 -50.32
N ALA A 649 -48.24 11.28 -49.02
CA ALA A 649 -49.17 10.49 -48.22
C ALA A 649 -50.39 11.29 -47.72
N HIS A 650 -51.00 12.12 -48.60
CA HIS A 650 -52.33 12.68 -48.32
C HIS A 650 -53.39 11.59 -48.52
N ILE A 651 -53.66 10.83 -47.45
CA ILE A 651 -54.54 9.68 -47.45
C ILE A 651 -55.97 10.13 -47.75
N ASN A 652 -56.49 9.74 -48.93
CA ASN A 652 -57.93 9.72 -49.21
C ASN A 652 -58.62 8.86 -48.14
N THR A 653 -59.50 9.46 -47.35
CA THR A 653 -60.31 8.75 -46.37
C THR A 653 -61.26 7.76 -47.08
N PRO A 654 -61.21 6.45 -46.76
CA PRO A 654 -62.18 5.51 -47.29
C PRO A 654 -63.56 5.78 -46.67
N LYS A 655 -64.61 5.79 -47.52
CA LYS A 655 -66.00 6.15 -47.18
C LYS A 655 -66.73 5.09 -46.31
N LEU A 656 -66.15 4.68 -45.18
CA LEU A 656 -66.71 3.67 -44.28
C LEU A 656 -67.12 4.22 -42.90
N VAL A 657 -66.74 5.46 -42.57
CA VAL A 657 -66.98 6.06 -41.24
C VAL A 657 -68.34 6.80 -41.15
N ASP A 658 -68.88 7.29 -42.26
CA ASP A 658 -70.17 8.01 -42.28
C ASP A 658 -71.39 7.08 -42.13
N ALA A 659 -71.24 5.77 -42.31
CA ALA A 659 -72.33 4.80 -42.22
C ALA A 659 -72.72 4.41 -40.78
N LEU A 660 -71.89 4.70 -39.78
CA LEU A 660 -72.08 4.28 -38.38
C LEU A 660 -72.69 5.36 -37.46
N LYS A 661 -73.18 6.48 -38.00
CA LYS A 661 -73.91 7.52 -37.25
C LYS A 661 -75.45 7.45 -37.41
N LYS A 662 -75.99 6.30 -37.85
CA LYS A 662 -77.42 6.18 -38.17
C LYS A 662 -78.08 4.85 -37.79
N TYR A 663 -77.74 4.36 -36.60
CA TYR A 663 -78.54 3.41 -35.81
C TYR A 663 -78.40 3.76 -34.32
#